data_AF-A0A8S2AAM2-F1
#
_entry.id   AF-A0A8S2AAM2-F1
#
_cell.length_a   1.000
_cell.length_b   1.000
_cell.length_c   1.000
_cell.angle_alpha   90.00
_cell.angle_beta   90.00
_cell.angle_gamma   90.00
#
_symmetry.space_group_name_H-M   'P 1'
#
loop_
_entity.id
_entity.type
_entity.pdbx_description
1 polymer ?
#
loop_
_entity_poly.entity_id
_entity_poly.type
_entity_poly.pdbx_seq_one_letter_code
_entity_poly.pdbx_strand_id
1 'polypeptide(L)'
;MLCKTVSSSSSSALSLVNFHGVKKDVSPLLSSISSNLRVSSGKSGNFSFSVRASKSSTTDALSGVVFEPFKEVKKELDLVPTSSHLSLARQKYSDECEAAINEQINVEYNVSYVYHAMYAYFDRDNIALKGLAKFFKESSLEEREHAEKLMEYQNKRGGRVKLQSIVMPLSEFEHVDKGDALYGMELALSLEKLVNEKLLNLHSVASKNNDVHLADFIESEFLTEQVEAIKMISEYVAQLRRVGKGHGTWHFNQMLLEGVNSRDLKQYRNFPIMASQAPNLECRMYEAKYPEVDMAVMIQVKNIADMGAYVSLLEYNNIEGMILFSELSRRRIRSVSSLIKVGRIEPVMVLRVDKEKGYIDLSKRRVSEEDIQTCEERYNKSKLVHSIMRHVAETLSIDLEELYVNIGWPLYRRHGHAFEAFKILVTDPDSVLGPLTREIKEVGPDGQEVTKVVPAVTEEVKDALVKNIRRRMTPQPMKIRADIELKCFQFDGVVHIKEAMRNAEAAGNEDCPVKIKLVAPPLYVLTTQTLDKEQGIEILNKAIAACTETIETHKGKLVVKEGARAVSERDDKMLTEHMAKLRLDNEEISGDEESGDEEEDTGMGEVDLDGVQHVVVLLLSTLLIAITFFLLTSDNATFPFPSLSPTDYYTPNPKSPIPHQNVDVISDQTSQKMKMKLNSSQEVEMKWDLCKGAESVDYIPCLDNYAAIKQLKSRRHMEHRERHCPEPSPKCLIPLPDNYKQPVPWPKSRDMIWYDNVPHPKLVEYKKEQNWVKKDGEFLVFPGGGTQFKFGVTHYVEFIEKALPSIKWGKNIRVVLDVGCGVASFGGFLLDKDVITMSFAPKDEHEAQIQFALERGIPATLSVIGTQQLTFPSNAFDLIHCARCRVHWDADGGKPLLELNRVLRPGGFFIWSATPVYRDNDRDSRIWNAMVSLTKSICWKVVTKTVDSSGIGLVIYQKPTSESCYNKRSTQDPPLCDKKEANASWYVPLAKCISKLPSGNVQSWPELWPKRLVSVKPQSISVEAETLKKDTEKWSAIVSDVYLEHLAVNWSAVRNVMDMNAGFGGFAAALINRPLWVMNVVPVDKPDTLSVVYDRGLIGIYHDWCESLNTYPRTYDLLHSSFLLGDLTQRCEIVQVVAEIDRIVRPGGYLVVQDTMETIKKLEYILGSLHWSTKIYQDRFFVGRKGFWRPAKPEL
;
A
#
# COMPACT_ATOMS: atom_id res chain seq x y z
N MET A 1 17.69 71.18 11.55
CA MET A 1 17.64 71.75 12.91
C MET A 1 17.35 70.60 13.87
N LEU A 2 18.23 70.42 14.87
CA LEU A 2 18.15 69.57 16.08
C LEU A 2 18.10 68.04 15.88
N CYS A 3 19.21 67.29 15.99
CA CYS A 3 20.01 66.86 17.17
C CYS A 3 19.38 65.78 18.09
N LYS A 4 20.07 64.61 18.10
CA LYS A 4 20.45 63.75 19.26
C LYS A 4 19.32 62.97 19.96
N THR A 5 19.42 61.68 20.32
CA THR A 5 20.58 60.82 20.69
C THR A 5 20.16 59.33 20.77
N VAL A 6 21.03 58.43 20.25
CA VAL A 6 21.58 57.16 20.84
C VAL A 6 20.58 56.04 21.21
N SER A 7 20.67 54.79 20.73
CA SER A 7 21.85 53.91 20.67
C SER A 7 21.88 52.95 19.45
N SER A 8 23.11 52.70 19.02
CA SER A 8 23.57 51.85 17.93
C SER A 8 24.12 50.52 18.46
N SER A 9 23.98 49.44 17.69
CA SER A 9 25.16 48.68 17.27
C SER A 9 24.85 47.91 15.99
N SER A 10 25.75 48.11 15.04
CA SER A 10 25.72 47.75 13.65
C SER A 10 26.76 46.65 13.39
N SER A 11 26.50 45.84 12.36
CA SER A 11 27.41 45.39 11.29
C SER A 11 28.91 45.16 11.64
N SER A 12 29.60 44.17 11.06
CA SER A 12 29.91 44.15 9.63
C SER A 12 30.74 42.90 9.29
N ALA A 13 30.75 42.57 8.00
CA ALA A 13 31.59 41.61 7.29
C ALA A 13 33.11 41.76 7.54
N LEU A 14 33.86 40.71 7.18
CA LEU A 14 35.32 40.75 7.05
C LEU A 14 35.80 39.95 5.83
N SER A 15 36.65 40.60 5.05
CA SER A 15 37.56 40.03 4.04
C SER A 15 38.94 39.77 4.64
N LEU A 16 39.67 38.84 4.01
CA LEU A 16 41.03 38.35 4.29
C LEU A 16 42.14 39.43 4.36
N VAL A 17 43.23 39.13 5.08
CA VAL A 17 44.65 38.96 4.60
C VAL A 17 45.67 38.95 5.78
N ASN A 18 46.61 37.99 5.71
CA ASN A 18 47.99 37.85 6.26
C ASN A 18 48.61 38.88 7.23
N PHE A 19 49.40 38.44 8.24
CA PHE A 19 50.88 38.33 8.21
C PHE A 19 51.52 37.96 9.58
N HIS A 20 52.78 37.51 9.49
CA HIS A 20 53.81 37.17 10.49
C HIS A 20 53.89 37.94 11.83
N GLY A 21 54.29 37.21 12.89
CA GLY A 21 55.63 37.35 13.50
C GLY A 21 55.83 38.18 14.79
N VAL A 22 56.50 37.52 15.76
CA VAL A 22 57.53 38.03 16.73
C VAL A 22 57.16 38.15 18.23
N LYS A 23 57.64 37.14 18.98
CA LYS A 23 58.42 37.08 20.26
C LYS A 23 58.09 37.99 21.47
N LYS A 24 57.91 37.37 22.65
CA LYS A 24 58.90 37.23 23.77
C LYS A 24 58.21 36.64 25.02
N ASP A 25 58.63 35.45 25.46
CA ASP A 25 59.53 35.18 26.62
C ASP A 25 58.91 35.44 28.00
N VAL A 26 58.52 34.38 28.74
CA VAL A 26 58.89 34.16 30.17
C VAL A 26 58.85 32.65 30.50
N SER A 27 60.03 32.11 30.84
CA SER A 27 60.30 31.03 31.81
C SER A 27 61.69 31.39 32.42
N PRO A 28 62.27 30.75 33.47
CA PRO A 28 61.97 29.42 34.05
C PRO A 28 62.21 29.32 35.59
N LEU A 29 62.31 28.08 36.10
CA LEU A 29 62.90 27.61 37.39
C LEU A 29 61.96 27.65 38.61
N LEU A 30 61.92 26.73 39.57
CA LEU A 30 62.68 25.50 39.89
C LEU A 30 61.93 24.84 41.07
N SER A 31 61.96 23.52 41.21
CA SER A 31 62.56 22.88 42.40
C SER A 31 62.47 21.36 42.35
N SER A 32 63.64 20.75 42.54
CA SER A 32 63.87 19.35 42.85
C SER A 32 64.44 19.29 44.26
N ILE A 33 63.96 18.37 45.10
CA ILE A 33 64.62 17.92 46.33
C ILE A 33 64.73 16.40 46.28
N SER A 34 65.93 15.92 46.58
CA SER A 34 66.36 14.53 46.66
C SER A 34 66.61 14.10 48.11
N SER A 35 66.47 12.81 48.40
CA SER A 35 67.16 12.14 49.52
C SER A 35 67.55 10.67 49.18
N ASN A 36 68.88 10.47 49.07
CA ASN A 36 69.81 9.37 49.47
C ASN A 36 69.33 7.90 49.59
N LEU A 37 70.10 6.84 49.23
CA LEU A 37 71.52 6.53 49.56
C LEU A 37 72.17 5.45 48.61
N ARG A 38 73.42 5.70 48.17
CA ARG A 38 74.68 4.86 48.12
C ARG A 38 74.61 3.29 47.96
N VAL A 39 75.41 2.53 47.17
CA VAL A 39 76.86 2.50 46.79
C VAL A 39 77.14 1.59 45.53
N SER A 40 78.27 1.87 44.83
CA SER A 40 79.16 1.01 43.97
C SER A 40 78.65 0.41 42.64
N SER A 41 79.37 0.24 41.51
CA SER A 41 80.60 0.73 40.83
C SER A 41 81.03 -0.34 39.79
N GLY A 42 81.49 0.03 38.58
CA GLY A 42 82.48 -0.78 37.82
C GLY A 42 82.19 -1.31 36.39
N LYS A 43 82.73 -0.60 35.38
CA LYS A 43 83.50 -1.04 34.18
C LYS A 43 82.87 -1.85 32.99
N SER A 44 82.97 -1.19 31.81
CA SER A 44 83.53 -1.60 30.49
C SER A 44 83.20 -2.93 29.80
N GLY A 45 82.94 -2.86 28.47
CA GLY A 45 83.36 -3.90 27.50
C GLY A 45 82.64 -3.89 26.15
N ASN A 46 83.24 -3.27 25.12
CA ASN A 46 82.95 -3.50 23.69
C ASN A 46 83.45 -4.90 23.29
N PHE A 47 82.77 -5.59 22.35
CA PHE A 47 83.44 -6.35 21.28
C PHE A 47 82.45 -6.72 20.16
N SER A 48 82.79 -6.32 18.93
CA SER A 48 82.29 -6.91 17.69
C SER A 48 83.24 -8.02 17.23
N PHE A 49 82.72 -9.10 16.66
CA PHE A 49 83.43 -9.83 15.59
C PHE A 49 82.43 -10.55 14.68
N SER A 50 82.72 -10.50 13.38
CA SER A 50 81.98 -11.13 12.29
C SER A 50 82.93 -12.06 11.55
N VAL A 51 82.51 -13.32 11.26
CA VAL A 51 83.02 -14.13 10.12
C VAL A 51 81.95 -15.13 9.63
N ARG A 52 81.42 -14.84 8.42
CA ARG A 52 81.29 -15.63 7.18
C ARG A 52 80.93 -17.15 7.13
N ALA A 53 79.77 -17.38 6.51
CA ALA A 53 79.27 -18.38 5.53
C ALA A 53 80.01 -19.69 5.15
N SER A 54 79.21 -20.74 4.87
CA SER A 54 79.47 -21.77 3.83
C SER A 54 78.17 -22.08 3.05
N LYS A 55 78.31 -22.59 1.81
CA LYS A 55 77.34 -22.60 0.68
C LYS A 55 76.98 -24.04 0.23
N SER A 56 75.90 -24.14 -0.56
CA SER A 56 75.44 -25.23 -1.47
C SER A 56 74.54 -26.31 -0.84
N SER A 57 73.48 -26.84 -1.47
CA SER A 57 72.80 -26.68 -2.77
C SER A 57 71.46 -27.46 -2.76
N THR A 58 70.42 -26.96 -3.45
CA THR A 58 69.31 -27.63 -4.20
C THR A 58 68.96 -29.10 -3.86
N THR A 59 67.71 -29.58 -3.69
CA THR A 59 66.36 -29.26 -4.19
C THR A 59 65.27 -29.77 -3.22
N ASP A 60 64.04 -29.33 -3.46
CA ASP A 60 62.73 -29.93 -3.13
C ASP A 60 61.93 -29.47 -1.90
N ALA A 61 60.68 -29.14 -2.25
CA ALA A 61 59.43 -29.15 -1.49
C ALA A 61 59.14 -28.00 -0.51
N LEU A 62 57.98 -27.38 -0.75
CA LEU A 62 57.15 -26.76 0.28
C LEU A 62 57.08 -27.65 1.53
N SER A 63 57.65 -27.21 2.65
CA SER A 63 57.02 -27.33 3.98
C SER A 63 57.86 -26.61 5.04
N GLY A 64 57.21 -25.90 5.95
CA GLY A 64 57.79 -25.63 7.27
C GLY A 64 58.40 -24.26 7.54
N VAL A 65 57.67 -23.16 7.27
CA VAL A 65 57.73 -22.05 8.24
C VAL A 65 56.72 -22.42 9.32
N VAL A 66 57.21 -22.98 10.42
CA VAL A 66 56.38 -23.20 11.62
C VAL A 66 56.05 -21.81 12.15
N PHE A 67 54.90 -21.29 11.76
CA PHE A 67 54.27 -20.15 12.43
C PHE A 67 54.03 -20.61 13.87
N GLU A 68 54.82 -20.09 14.82
CA GLU A 68 54.67 -20.37 16.25
C GLU A 68 53.83 -19.23 16.85
N PRO A 69 52.47 -19.34 16.84
CA PRO A 69 51.60 -18.20 17.10
C PRO A 69 51.86 -17.62 18.48
N PHE A 70 52.16 -18.48 19.46
CA PHE A 70 52.37 -18.09 20.85
C PHE A 70 53.73 -17.45 21.15
N LYS A 71 54.78 -17.66 20.33
CA LYS A 71 56.05 -16.94 20.50
C LYS A 71 56.01 -15.54 19.88
N GLU A 72 55.27 -15.40 18.77
CA GLU A 72 55.09 -14.12 18.07
C GLU A 72 54.07 -13.22 18.80
N VAL A 73 52.96 -13.78 19.26
CA VAL A 73 51.93 -13.07 20.05
C VAL A 73 52.45 -12.61 21.41
N LYS A 74 53.48 -13.24 21.99
CA LYS A 74 54.12 -12.77 23.23
C LYS A 74 54.77 -11.40 23.10
N LYS A 75 55.25 -11.01 21.90
CA LYS A 75 55.78 -9.66 21.64
C LYS A 75 54.66 -8.63 21.40
N GLU A 76 53.47 -9.07 20.99
CA GLU A 76 52.30 -8.19 20.75
C GLU A 76 51.35 -8.09 21.95
N LEU A 77 51.42 -9.02 22.90
CA LEU A 77 50.67 -8.98 24.17
C LEU A 77 51.03 -7.74 25.02
N ASP A 78 52.27 -7.25 24.91
CA ASP A 78 52.73 -6.04 25.59
C ASP A 78 52.18 -4.74 24.96
N LEU A 79 51.57 -4.81 23.77
CA LEU A 79 50.96 -3.68 23.06
C LEU A 79 49.46 -3.53 23.35
N VAL A 80 48.84 -4.48 24.07
CA VAL A 80 47.42 -4.40 24.44
C VAL A 80 47.28 -3.44 25.63
N PRO A 81 46.61 -2.28 25.45
CA PRO A 81 46.50 -1.30 26.53
C PRO A 81 45.64 -1.84 27.68
N THR A 82 46.19 -1.78 28.90
CA THR A 82 45.51 -2.22 30.14
C THR A 82 44.55 -1.17 30.72
N SER A 83 44.59 0.07 30.21
CA SER A 83 43.71 1.16 30.65
C SER A 83 42.38 1.17 29.89
N SER A 84 41.26 1.28 30.61
CA SER A 84 39.88 1.28 30.08
C SER A 84 39.53 2.42 29.10
N HIS A 85 40.39 3.44 28.98
CA HIS A 85 40.15 4.60 28.12
C HIS A 85 40.79 4.47 26.73
N LEU A 86 41.61 3.46 26.45
CA LEU A 86 42.27 3.29 25.15
C LEU A 86 41.51 2.27 24.30
N SER A 87 41.39 2.54 22.99
CA SER A 87 40.67 1.64 22.07
C SER A 87 41.44 0.36 21.84
N LEU A 88 40.76 -0.77 21.96
CA LEU A 88 41.31 -2.11 21.72
C LEU A 88 41.54 -2.40 20.22
N ALA A 89 40.92 -1.62 19.33
CA ALA A 89 41.02 -1.78 17.88
C ALA A 89 42.22 -1.02 17.27
N ARG A 90 42.96 -0.24 18.07
CA ARG A 90 44.05 0.60 17.57
C ARG A 90 45.29 -0.23 17.25
N GLN A 91 45.58 -0.41 15.96
CA GLN A 91 46.77 -1.14 15.49
C GLN A 91 47.53 -0.30 14.47
N LYS A 92 48.81 0.00 14.77
CA LYS A 92 49.72 0.82 13.93
C LYS A 92 49.05 2.10 13.40
N TYR A 93 48.26 2.76 14.25
CA TYR A 93 47.53 3.98 13.91
C TYR A 93 48.09 5.17 14.70
N SER A 94 48.71 6.13 13.99
CA SER A 94 49.41 7.25 14.62
C SER A 94 48.44 8.37 15.01
N ASP A 95 48.79 9.11 16.07
CA ASP A 95 47.99 10.26 16.53
C ASP A 95 47.96 11.40 15.48
N GLU A 96 49.00 11.47 14.65
CA GLU A 96 49.06 12.40 13.51
C GLU A 96 48.00 12.05 12.44
N CYS A 97 47.83 10.77 12.10
CA CYS A 97 46.77 10.32 11.18
C CYS A 97 45.38 10.60 11.77
N GLU A 98 45.18 10.33 13.07
CA GLU A 98 43.93 10.62 13.75
C GLU A 98 43.60 12.12 13.80
N ALA A 99 44.58 12.99 14.02
CA ALA A 99 44.38 14.43 13.99
C ALA A 99 44.02 14.91 12.57
N ALA A 100 44.71 14.39 11.55
CA ALA A 100 44.48 14.76 10.16
C ALA A 100 43.09 14.33 9.67
N ILE A 101 42.61 13.14 10.02
CA ILE A 101 41.23 12.71 9.69
C ILE A 101 40.21 13.60 10.38
N ASN A 102 40.42 13.96 11.65
CA ASN A 102 39.52 14.88 12.36
C ASN A 102 39.49 16.29 11.74
N GLU A 103 40.63 16.78 11.22
CA GLU A 103 40.66 18.03 10.45
C GLU A 103 39.84 17.88 9.16
N GLN A 104 40.03 16.79 8.41
CA GLN A 104 39.30 16.55 7.18
C GLN A 104 37.79 16.44 7.41
N ILE A 105 37.34 15.72 8.44
CA ILE A 105 35.92 15.64 8.82
C ILE A 105 35.33 17.05 9.01
N ASN A 106 36.08 17.94 9.66
CA ASN A 106 35.62 19.31 9.85
C ASN A 106 35.61 20.12 8.55
N VAL A 107 36.53 19.86 7.62
CA VAL A 107 36.52 20.48 6.28
C VAL A 107 35.24 20.08 5.54
N GLU A 108 34.91 18.79 5.47
CA GLU A 108 33.71 18.31 4.75
C GLU A 108 32.42 18.87 5.35
N TYR A 109 32.31 18.90 6.69
CA TYR A 109 31.14 19.51 7.34
C TYR A 109 31.01 21.02 7.08
N ASN A 110 32.14 21.76 7.04
CA ASN A 110 32.10 23.18 6.70
C ASN A 110 31.67 23.39 5.24
N VAL A 111 32.20 22.61 4.30
CA VAL A 111 31.86 22.70 2.88
C VAL A 111 30.40 22.32 2.64
N SER A 112 29.94 21.23 3.26
CA SER A 112 28.52 20.84 3.27
C SER A 112 27.61 21.99 3.74
N TYR A 113 28.01 22.71 4.80
CA TYR A 113 27.23 23.84 5.32
C TYR A 113 27.24 25.05 4.39
N VAL A 114 28.35 25.32 3.70
CA VAL A 114 28.42 26.36 2.66
C VAL A 114 27.50 26.02 1.48
N TYR A 115 27.51 24.77 1.00
CA TYR A 115 26.59 24.32 -0.05
C TYR A 115 25.12 24.39 0.39
N HIS A 116 24.84 24.10 1.66
CA HIS A 116 23.50 24.26 2.22
C HIS A 116 23.04 25.73 2.23
N ALA A 117 23.95 26.66 2.53
CA ALA A 117 23.67 28.10 2.46
C ALA A 117 23.44 28.57 1.02
N MET A 118 24.20 28.05 0.05
CA MET A 118 23.96 28.32 -1.38
C MET A 118 22.59 27.80 -1.82
N TYR A 119 22.21 26.58 -1.44
CA TYR A 119 20.87 26.05 -1.69
C TYR A 119 19.79 26.99 -1.15
N ALA A 120 19.90 27.41 0.11
CA ALA A 120 18.94 28.30 0.74
C ALA A 120 18.86 29.68 0.07
N TYR A 121 19.95 30.14 -0.56
CA TYR A 121 19.97 31.38 -1.35
C TYR A 121 19.29 31.20 -2.72
N PHE A 122 19.64 30.17 -3.49
CA PHE A 122 19.08 29.95 -4.83
C PHE A 122 17.61 29.51 -4.84
N ASP A 123 17.09 28.96 -3.73
CA ASP A 123 15.68 28.58 -3.57
C ASP A 123 14.77 29.75 -3.16
N ARG A 124 15.32 30.94 -2.84
CA ARG A 124 14.51 32.12 -2.49
C ARG A 124 13.59 32.52 -3.65
N ASP A 125 12.43 33.08 -3.31
CA ASP A 125 11.41 33.52 -4.26
C ASP A 125 11.90 34.62 -5.22
N ASN A 126 12.79 35.49 -4.76
CA ASN A 126 13.37 36.58 -5.55
C ASN A 126 14.47 36.16 -6.53
N ILE A 127 15.03 34.95 -6.39
CA ILE A 127 16.08 34.38 -7.26
C ILE A 127 15.50 33.23 -8.11
N ALA A 128 14.75 32.32 -7.46
CA ALA A 128 13.96 31.25 -8.05
C ALA A 128 14.70 30.31 -9.03
N LEU A 129 16.00 30.06 -8.81
CA LEU A 129 16.81 29.15 -9.61
C LEU A 129 16.79 27.74 -9.02
N LYS A 130 15.63 27.08 -9.13
CA LYS A 130 15.34 25.78 -8.50
C LYS A 130 16.25 24.62 -8.92
N GLY A 131 16.81 24.65 -10.14
CA GLY A 131 17.73 23.61 -10.62
C GLY A 131 19.11 23.73 -9.97
N LEU A 132 19.62 24.95 -9.84
CA LEU A 132 20.83 25.24 -9.07
C LEU A 132 20.62 24.96 -7.58
N ALA A 133 19.45 25.31 -7.02
CA ALA A 133 19.11 24.97 -5.66
C ALA A 133 19.14 23.45 -5.43
N LYS A 134 18.56 22.66 -6.34
CA LYS A 134 18.62 21.21 -6.29
C LYS A 134 20.05 20.68 -6.33
N PHE A 135 20.88 21.17 -7.26
CA PHE A 135 22.29 20.79 -7.38
C PHE A 135 23.06 21.05 -6.07
N PHE A 136 23.01 22.26 -5.52
CA PHE A 136 23.73 22.58 -4.28
C PHE A 136 23.20 21.83 -3.05
N LYS A 137 21.92 21.43 -3.07
CA LYS A 137 21.36 20.57 -2.03
C LYS A 137 21.92 19.15 -2.12
N GLU A 138 22.05 18.60 -3.32
CA GLU A 138 22.62 17.27 -3.56
C GLU A 138 24.12 17.28 -3.18
N SER A 139 24.90 18.27 -3.62
CA SER A 139 26.31 18.42 -3.23
C SER A 139 26.48 18.60 -1.71
N SER A 140 25.58 19.33 -1.04
CA SER A 140 25.61 19.46 0.43
C SER A 140 25.43 18.12 1.14
N LEU A 141 24.60 17.22 0.59
CA LEU A 141 24.37 15.89 1.16
C LEU A 141 25.56 14.97 0.91
N GLU A 142 26.14 15.00 -0.29
CA GLU A 142 27.32 14.22 -0.69
C GLU A 142 28.52 14.51 0.23
N GLU A 143 28.86 15.79 0.46
CA GLU A 143 29.93 16.20 1.37
C GLU A 143 29.68 15.76 2.83
N ARG A 144 28.41 15.67 3.23
CA ARG A 144 28.06 15.18 4.56
C ARG A 144 28.25 13.67 4.68
N GLU A 145 27.92 12.92 3.62
CA GLU A 145 28.20 11.48 3.55
C GLU A 145 29.71 11.21 3.57
N HIS A 146 30.52 12.04 2.89
CA HIS A 146 31.98 11.98 2.96
C HIS A 146 32.51 12.17 4.39
N ALA A 147 31.97 13.15 5.12
CA ALA A 147 32.30 13.37 6.52
C ALA A 147 31.95 12.15 7.40
N GLU A 148 30.78 11.54 7.18
CA GLU A 148 30.33 10.34 7.90
C GLU A 148 31.21 9.12 7.59
N LYS A 149 31.59 8.90 6.33
CA LYS A 149 32.54 7.85 5.92
C LYS A 149 33.89 8.00 6.65
N LEU A 150 34.42 9.21 6.74
CA LEU A 150 35.66 9.49 7.48
C LEU A 150 35.51 9.22 8.99
N MET A 151 34.36 9.53 9.58
CA MET A 151 34.06 9.25 10.98
C MET A 151 33.97 7.74 11.27
N GLU A 152 33.31 6.99 10.39
CA GLU A 152 33.22 5.52 10.49
C GLU A 152 34.60 4.88 10.37
N TYR A 153 35.40 5.33 9.41
CA TYR A 153 36.78 4.87 9.24
C TYR A 153 37.64 5.16 10.47
N GLN A 154 37.55 6.37 11.03
CA GLN A 154 38.23 6.76 12.26
C GLN A 154 37.88 5.85 13.44
N ASN A 155 36.59 5.56 13.63
CA ASN A 155 36.12 4.64 14.67
C ASN A 155 36.59 3.20 14.43
N LYS A 156 36.57 2.74 13.18
CA LYS A 156 37.03 1.40 12.77
C LYS A 156 38.52 1.18 13.05
N ARG A 157 39.36 2.21 12.86
CA ARG A 157 40.81 2.18 13.18
C ARG A 157 41.11 2.39 14.67
N GLY A 158 40.09 2.57 15.51
CA GLY A 158 40.23 2.79 16.95
C GLY A 158 40.71 4.20 17.32
N GLY A 159 40.54 5.18 16.43
CA GLY A 159 40.69 6.61 16.71
C GLY A 159 39.42 7.21 17.33
N ARG A 160 39.53 8.43 17.85
CA ARG A 160 38.38 9.19 18.39
C ARG A 160 37.99 10.29 17.41
N VAL A 161 36.68 10.46 17.22
CA VAL A 161 36.13 11.57 16.44
C VAL A 161 36.01 12.81 17.33
N LYS A 162 36.52 13.95 16.87
CA LYS A 162 36.42 15.26 17.53
C LYS A 162 35.83 16.27 16.56
N LEU A 163 34.55 16.58 16.74
CA LEU A 163 33.86 17.60 15.96
C LEU A 163 34.23 18.99 16.47
N GLN A 164 34.65 19.87 15.56
CA GLN A 164 34.97 21.27 15.86
C GLN A 164 33.79 22.19 15.52
N SER A 165 33.84 23.44 15.98
CA SER A 165 32.81 24.43 15.64
C SER A 165 32.87 24.78 14.15
N ILE A 166 31.72 24.70 13.48
CA ILE A 166 31.53 25.09 12.09
C ILE A 166 31.36 26.62 12.02
N VAL A 167 32.03 27.26 11.06
CA VAL A 167 31.96 28.72 10.88
C VAL A 167 30.69 29.08 10.10
N MET A 168 30.05 30.19 10.46
CA MET A 168 28.86 30.69 9.77
C MET A 168 29.21 31.11 8.32
N PRO A 169 28.59 30.52 7.29
CA PRO A 169 28.84 30.84 5.90
C PRO A 169 28.15 32.16 5.53
N LEU A 170 28.59 32.76 4.42
CA LEU A 170 27.95 33.92 3.84
C LEU A 170 26.52 33.57 3.39
N SER A 171 25.57 34.47 3.62
CA SER A 171 24.15 34.27 3.31
C SER A 171 23.71 34.91 1.99
N GLU A 172 24.58 35.71 1.37
CA GLU A 172 24.34 36.43 0.13
C GLU A 172 25.45 36.09 -0.88
N PHE A 173 25.06 35.68 -2.08
CA PHE A 173 25.97 35.26 -3.15
C PHE A 173 25.78 36.10 -4.42
N GLU A 174 25.38 37.36 -4.26
CA GLU A 174 25.18 38.28 -5.38
C GLU A 174 26.52 38.83 -5.89
N HIS A 175 26.69 38.87 -7.21
CA HIS A 175 27.87 39.50 -7.83
C HIS A 175 27.48 40.36 -9.03
N VAL A 176 27.69 41.67 -8.94
CA VAL A 176 27.26 42.67 -9.93
C VAL A 176 27.74 42.35 -11.34
N ASP A 177 29.01 42.01 -11.52
CA ASP A 177 29.58 41.77 -12.86
C ASP A 177 29.36 40.36 -13.41
N LYS A 178 29.33 39.32 -12.55
CA LYS A 178 29.27 37.90 -12.97
C LYS A 178 27.87 37.30 -12.94
N GLY A 179 26.97 37.85 -12.13
CA GLY A 179 25.65 37.29 -11.85
C GLY A 179 25.72 36.09 -10.89
N ASP A 180 24.59 35.80 -10.26
CA ASP A 180 24.51 34.94 -9.08
C ASP A 180 24.86 33.48 -9.40
N ALA A 181 24.35 32.93 -10.51
CA ALA A 181 24.58 31.55 -10.91
C ALA A 181 26.05 31.25 -11.26
N LEU A 182 26.71 32.14 -12.02
CA LEU A 182 28.11 31.96 -12.38
C LEU A 182 29.02 32.10 -11.15
N TYR A 183 28.72 33.07 -10.28
CA TYR A 183 29.48 33.27 -9.05
C TYR A 183 29.34 32.07 -8.09
N GLY A 184 28.12 31.54 -7.92
CA GLY A 184 27.89 30.33 -7.13
C GLY A 184 28.65 29.11 -7.63
N MET A 185 28.68 28.89 -8.95
CA MET A 185 29.41 27.77 -9.56
C MET A 185 30.94 27.95 -9.52
N GLU A 186 31.46 29.18 -9.63
CA GLU A 186 32.89 29.45 -9.45
C GLU A 186 33.34 29.23 -7.99
N LEU A 187 32.47 29.56 -7.03
CA LEU A 187 32.72 29.31 -5.61
C LEU A 187 32.71 27.80 -5.33
N ALA A 188 31.75 27.05 -5.88
CA ALA A 188 31.72 25.58 -5.81
C ALA A 188 33.02 24.96 -6.36
N LEU A 189 33.46 25.39 -7.55
CA LEU A 189 34.72 24.91 -8.13
C LEU A 189 35.93 25.16 -7.23
N SER A 190 35.91 26.27 -6.49
CA SER A 190 36.98 26.64 -5.57
C SER A 190 36.96 25.80 -4.29
N LEU A 191 35.76 25.45 -3.81
CA LEU A 191 35.57 24.56 -2.66
C LEU A 191 36.05 23.14 -2.98
N GLU A 192 35.65 22.56 -4.11
CA GLU A 192 36.10 21.22 -4.52
C GLU A 192 37.62 21.12 -4.63
N LYS A 193 38.26 22.15 -5.21
CA LYS A 193 39.73 22.20 -5.31
C LYS A 193 40.40 22.27 -3.94
N LEU A 194 39.82 23.00 -3.00
CA LEU A 194 40.32 23.11 -1.63
C LEU A 194 40.17 21.79 -0.87
N VAL A 195 39.02 21.12 -1.01
CA VAL A 195 38.77 19.79 -0.41
C VAL A 195 39.77 18.78 -0.94
N ASN A 196 39.99 18.74 -2.26
CA ASN A 196 40.98 17.86 -2.88
C ASN A 196 42.41 18.16 -2.40
N GLU A 197 42.80 19.43 -2.25
CA GLU A 197 44.11 19.79 -1.67
C GLU A 197 44.24 19.27 -0.22
N LYS A 198 43.18 19.36 0.57
CA LYS A 198 43.16 18.84 1.95
C LYS A 198 43.23 17.31 2.00
N LEU A 199 42.56 16.60 1.09
CA LEU A 199 42.69 15.14 0.94
C LEU A 199 44.09 14.71 0.52
N LEU A 200 44.75 15.44 -0.37
CA LEU A 200 46.15 15.18 -0.73
C LEU A 200 47.11 15.40 0.44
N ASN A 201 46.85 16.41 1.28
CA ASN A 201 47.60 16.59 2.53
C ASN A 201 47.38 15.42 3.49
N LEU A 202 46.14 14.93 3.63
CA LEU A 202 45.81 13.75 4.44
C LEU A 202 46.54 12.49 3.91
N HIS A 203 46.56 12.30 2.59
CA HIS A 203 47.29 11.21 1.93
C HIS A 203 48.81 11.31 2.18
N SER A 204 49.37 12.52 2.15
CA SER A 204 50.78 12.74 2.49
C SER A 204 51.10 12.36 3.94
N VAL A 205 50.19 12.62 4.89
CA VAL A 205 50.34 12.22 6.30
C VAL A 205 50.27 10.70 6.46
N ALA A 206 49.37 10.04 5.73
CA ALA A 206 49.26 8.58 5.70
C ALA A 206 50.56 7.94 5.17
N SER A 207 51.09 8.46 4.07
CA SER A 207 52.33 8.01 3.45
C SER A 207 53.55 8.22 4.36
N LYS A 208 53.66 9.39 5.00
CA LYS A 208 54.75 9.70 5.96
C LYS A 208 54.76 8.74 7.16
N ASN A 209 53.58 8.32 7.62
CA ASN A 209 53.42 7.41 8.76
C ASN A 209 53.40 5.92 8.35
N ASN A 210 53.63 5.59 7.07
CA ASN A 210 53.54 4.23 6.52
C ASN A 210 52.18 3.53 6.82
N ASP A 211 51.08 4.28 6.88
CA ASP A 211 49.74 3.75 7.06
C ASP A 211 49.12 3.39 5.70
N VAL A 212 49.45 2.20 5.23
CA VAL A 212 49.02 1.68 3.91
C VAL A 212 47.50 1.61 3.81
N HIS A 213 46.80 1.30 4.89
CA HIS A 213 45.35 1.19 4.91
C HIS A 213 44.66 2.56 4.79
N LEU A 214 45.21 3.61 5.42
CA LEU A 214 44.68 4.96 5.27
C LEU A 214 44.96 5.53 3.87
N ALA A 215 46.15 5.26 3.30
CA ALA A 215 46.46 5.67 1.93
C ALA A 215 45.50 5.02 0.92
N ASP A 216 45.30 3.71 1.00
CA ASP A 216 44.38 2.95 0.14
C ASP A 216 42.93 3.45 0.27
N PHE A 217 42.48 3.71 1.50
CA PHE A 217 41.14 4.26 1.75
C PHE A 217 40.92 5.62 1.08
N ILE A 218 41.90 6.53 1.12
CA ILE A 218 41.79 7.86 0.50
C ILE A 218 41.81 7.75 -1.04
N GLU A 219 42.67 6.88 -1.59
CA GLU A 219 42.80 6.67 -3.03
C GLU A 219 41.55 6.04 -3.64
N SER A 220 41.01 5.01 -3.00
CA SER A 220 39.87 4.25 -3.49
C SER A 220 38.54 5.01 -3.36
N GLU A 221 38.32 5.68 -2.23
CA GLU A 221 37.00 6.25 -1.91
C GLU A 221 36.85 7.74 -2.24
N PHE A 222 37.93 8.54 -2.25
CA PHE A 222 37.80 10.01 -2.34
C PHE A 222 38.53 10.64 -3.53
N LEU A 223 39.80 10.31 -3.79
CA LEU A 223 40.60 11.04 -4.79
C LEU A 223 40.07 10.89 -6.22
N THR A 224 39.52 9.73 -6.57
CA THR A 224 38.94 9.52 -7.91
C THR A 224 37.66 10.33 -8.11
N GLU A 225 36.78 10.31 -7.11
CA GLU A 225 35.50 11.03 -7.09
C GLU A 225 35.73 12.55 -7.17
N GLN A 226 36.68 13.06 -6.38
CA GLN A 226 37.00 14.48 -6.31
C GLN A 226 37.51 15.05 -7.65
N VAL A 227 38.33 14.30 -8.38
CA VAL A 227 38.80 14.72 -9.72
C VAL A 227 37.65 14.75 -10.74
N GLU A 228 36.67 13.84 -10.62
CA GLU A 228 35.47 13.82 -11.46
C GLU A 228 34.53 15.00 -11.14
N ALA A 229 34.31 15.30 -9.87
CA ALA A 229 33.52 16.44 -9.41
C ALA A 229 34.11 17.78 -9.89
N ILE A 230 35.42 17.98 -9.72
CA ILE A 230 36.14 19.17 -10.21
C ILE A 230 35.97 19.33 -11.73
N LYS A 231 36.08 18.23 -12.49
CA LYS A 231 35.90 18.26 -13.95
C LYS A 231 34.48 18.69 -14.30
N MET A 232 33.47 18.08 -13.68
CA MET A 232 32.07 18.38 -13.95
C MET A 232 31.74 19.85 -13.67
N ILE A 233 32.10 20.36 -12.49
CA ILE A 233 31.83 21.75 -12.13
C ILE A 233 32.60 22.72 -13.03
N SER A 234 33.81 22.36 -13.48
CA SER A 234 34.55 23.18 -14.44
C SER A 234 33.86 23.30 -15.80
N GLU A 235 33.20 22.24 -16.27
CA GLU A 235 32.40 22.24 -17.50
C GLU A 235 31.16 23.12 -17.34
N TYR A 236 30.48 23.06 -16.19
CA TYR A 236 29.35 23.92 -15.86
C TYR A 236 29.73 25.40 -15.79
N VAL A 237 30.86 25.73 -15.17
CA VAL A 237 31.40 27.10 -15.17
C VAL A 237 31.69 27.57 -16.60
N ALA A 238 32.30 26.71 -17.43
CA ALA A 238 32.59 27.05 -18.83
C ALA A 238 31.32 27.26 -19.66
N GLN A 239 30.28 26.46 -19.44
CA GLN A 239 28.98 26.61 -20.09
C GLN A 239 28.29 27.91 -19.66
N LEU A 240 28.22 28.19 -18.36
CA LEU A 240 27.64 29.42 -17.82
C LEU A 240 28.36 30.69 -18.34
N ARG A 241 29.69 30.64 -18.50
CA ARG A 241 30.46 31.73 -19.13
C ARG A 241 30.10 31.97 -20.58
N ARG A 242 29.79 30.92 -21.36
CA ARG A 242 29.36 31.05 -22.77
C ARG A 242 27.93 31.56 -22.90
N VAL A 243 27.08 31.14 -21.98
CA VAL A 243 25.63 31.38 -21.99
C VAL A 243 25.28 32.80 -21.53
N GLY A 244 26.09 33.40 -20.65
CA GLY A 244 25.90 34.78 -20.18
C GLY A 244 24.76 34.93 -19.16
N LYS A 245 24.38 36.19 -18.87
CA LYS A 245 23.31 36.52 -17.89
C LYS A 245 21.91 36.45 -18.52
N GLY A 246 20.90 36.23 -17.69
CA GLY A 246 19.48 36.35 -18.07
C GLY A 246 18.89 35.03 -18.59
N HIS A 247 18.30 35.04 -19.79
CA HIS A 247 17.56 33.90 -20.34
C HIS A 247 18.40 32.62 -20.46
N GLY A 248 19.69 32.77 -20.75
CA GLY A 248 20.62 31.65 -20.79
C GLY A 248 20.81 30.96 -19.44
N THR A 249 20.94 31.73 -18.36
CA THR A 249 21.01 31.19 -16.99
C THR A 249 19.75 30.42 -16.62
N TRP A 250 18.59 30.89 -17.08
CA TRP A 250 17.32 30.20 -16.88
C TRP A 250 17.29 28.83 -17.58
N HIS A 251 17.76 28.73 -18.83
CA HIS A 251 17.86 27.45 -19.53
C HIS A 251 18.83 26.48 -18.87
N PHE A 252 19.99 26.96 -18.44
CA PHE A 252 20.95 26.16 -17.69
C PHE A 252 20.32 25.63 -16.39
N ASN A 253 19.56 26.48 -15.69
CA ASN A 253 18.82 26.09 -14.50
C ASN A 253 17.72 25.05 -14.81
N GLN A 254 17.01 25.15 -15.94
CA GLN A 254 16.05 24.11 -16.35
C GLN A 254 16.73 22.78 -16.70
N MET A 255 17.89 22.82 -17.35
CA MET A 255 18.70 21.63 -17.64
C MET A 255 19.08 20.87 -16.35
N LEU A 256 19.45 21.60 -15.29
CA LEU A 256 19.72 21.01 -13.97
C LEU A 256 18.45 20.45 -13.29
N LEU A 257 17.28 21.03 -13.59
CA LEU A 257 16.01 20.65 -12.96
C LEU A 257 15.35 19.43 -13.60
N GLU A 258 15.35 19.35 -14.93
CA GLU A 258 14.75 18.26 -15.71
C GLU A 258 15.48 16.93 -15.54
N GLY A 259 16.69 16.96 -14.99
CA GLY A 259 17.48 15.76 -14.72
C GLY A 259 17.92 15.14 -16.03
N VAL A 260 19.16 15.43 -16.42
CA VAL A 260 19.95 14.40 -17.10
C VAL A 260 19.93 13.19 -16.15
N ASN A 261 19.38 12.06 -16.60
CA ASN A 261 19.64 10.78 -15.97
C ASN A 261 21.13 10.72 -15.70
N SER A 262 21.54 10.48 -14.46
CA SER A 262 22.94 10.32 -14.04
C SER A 262 23.59 9.03 -14.59
N ARG A 263 23.33 8.73 -15.88
CA ARG A 263 24.02 7.77 -16.73
C ARG A 263 24.62 8.42 -17.99
N ASP A 264 24.19 9.61 -18.40
CA ASP A 264 24.54 10.16 -19.73
C ASP A 264 25.72 11.16 -19.76
N LEU A 265 26.47 11.34 -18.67
CA LEU A 265 27.72 12.13 -18.66
C LEU A 265 29.00 11.30 -18.48
N LYS A 266 28.90 9.96 -18.47
CA LYS A 266 30.08 9.05 -18.51
C LYS A 266 30.48 8.61 -19.93
N GLN A 267 30.03 9.30 -20.99
CA GLN A 267 30.36 8.94 -22.38
C GLN A 267 31.41 9.85 -23.05
N TYR A 268 32.40 10.33 -22.30
CA TYR A 268 33.68 10.79 -22.87
C TYR A 268 34.87 10.37 -22.00
N ARG A 269 35.10 9.05 -21.86
CA ARG A 269 36.42 8.49 -21.51
C ARG A 269 36.59 7.12 -22.19
N ASN A 270 37.47 7.05 -23.19
CA ASN A 270 37.95 5.80 -23.77
C ASN A 270 39.02 5.16 -22.86
N PHE A 271 38.76 3.91 -22.42
CA PHE A 271 39.63 2.73 -22.13
C PHE A 271 40.96 2.83 -21.33
N PRO A 272 41.47 1.73 -20.71
CA PRO A 272 40.85 0.52 -20.09
C PRO A 272 41.20 0.42 -18.57
N ILE A 273 40.46 -0.27 -17.69
CA ILE A 273 40.67 -1.67 -17.24
C ILE A 273 39.55 -2.01 -16.20
N MET A 274 39.02 -3.24 -16.35
CA MET A 274 37.97 -4.02 -15.63
C MET A 274 37.86 -3.85 -14.09
N ALA A 275 36.73 -4.02 -13.37
CA ALA A 275 35.35 -4.50 -13.60
C ALA A 275 34.48 -4.00 -12.40
N SER A 276 33.24 -3.56 -12.58
CA SER A 276 32.04 -4.41 -12.46
C SER A 276 30.89 -3.85 -13.31
N GLN A 277 30.54 -4.55 -14.39
CA GLN A 277 29.61 -4.06 -15.40
C GLN A 277 28.16 -4.46 -15.08
N ALA A 278 27.28 -3.46 -15.03
CA ALA A 278 25.87 -3.68 -15.34
C ALA A 278 25.75 -3.95 -16.86
N PRO A 279 24.85 -4.85 -17.31
CA PRO A 279 24.74 -5.19 -18.72
C PRO A 279 24.33 -3.98 -19.56
N ASN A 280 24.99 -3.79 -20.70
CA ASN A 280 24.61 -2.75 -21.66
C ASN A 280 23.32 -3.16 -22.39
N LEU A 281 22.23 -2.46 -22.11
CA LEU A 281 20.88 -2.73 -22.64
C LEU A 281 20.54 -1.87 -23.87
N GLU A 282 21.47 -1.04 -24.34
CA GLU A 282 21.30 -0.22 -25.54
C GLU A 282 22.04 -0.85 -26.73
N CYS A 283 21.29 -1.13 -27.80
CA CYS A 283 21.84 -1.72 -29.02
C CYS A 283 21.02 -1.28 -30.24
N ARG A 284 21.68 -1.18 -31.39
CA ARG A 284 21.04 -0.96 -32.69
C ARG A 284 20.22 -2.17 -33.13
N MET A 285 19.10 -1.94 -33.83
CA MET A 285 18.21 -3.02 -34.28
C MET A 285 18.78 -3.78 -35.49
N TYR A 286 19.56 -3.10 -36.33
CA TYR A 286 20.16 -3.64 -37.55
C TYR A 286 21.69 -3.70 -37.48
N GLU A 287 22.28 -4.53 -38.34
CA GLU A 287 23.74 -4.69 -38.42
C GLU A 287 24.43 -3.40 -38.89
N ALA A 288 23.84 -2.73 -39.88
CA ALA A 288 24.32 -1.46 -40.41
C ALA A 288 24.28 -0.35 -39.35
N LYS A 289 25.41 0.34 -39.15
CA LYS A 289 25.54 1.42 -38.15
C LYS A 289 24.78 2.69 -38.54
N TYR A 290 24.66 2.96 -39.83
CA TYR A 290 23.93 4.12 -40.38
C TYR A 290 22.91 3.65 -41.41
N PRO A 291 21.79 4.36 -41.58
CA PRO A 291 20.83 4.07 -42.64
C PRO A 291 21.40 4.38 -44.03
N GLU A 292 20.79 3.81 -45.05
CA GLU A 292 21.09 4.13 -46.45
C GLU A 292 20.25 5.33 -46.92
N VAL A 293 20.70 5.97 -48.01
CA VAL A 293 19.98 7.09 -48.63
C VAL A 293 18.67 6.58 -49.25
N ASP A 294 17.64 7.43 -49.25
CA ASP A 294 16.28 7.16 -49.73
C ASP A 294 15.49 6.11 -48.92
N MET A 295 16.03 5.66 -47.78
CA MET A 295 15.29 4.79 -46.86
C MET A 295 14.39 5.60 -45.90
N ALA A 296 13.16 5.12 -45.72
CA ALA A 296 12.26 5.60 -44.67
C ALA A 296 12.63 4.97 -43.32
N VAL A 297 12.81 5.82 -42.30
CA VAL A 297 13.19 5.48 -40.93
C VAL A 297 12.31 6.18 -39.91
N MET A 298 12.10 5.53 -38.76
CA MET A 298 11.33 6.10 -37.65
C MET A 298 12.21 6.94 -36.73
N ILE A 299 11.77 8.19 -36.51
CA ILE A 299 12.48 9.16 -35.68
C ILE A 299 11.63 9.61 -34.50
N GLN A 300 12.29 10.13 -33.47
CA GLN A 300 11.65 10.91 -32.42
C GLN A 300 12.18 12.33 -32.43
N VAL A 301 11.29 13.31 -32.36
CA VAL A 301 11.68 14.73 -32.38
C VAL A 301 12.23 15.13 -31.02
N LYS A 302 13.51 15.51 -30.94
CA LYS A 302 14.14 15.97 -29.70
C LYS A 302 13.94 17.47 -29.48
N ASN A 303 14.27 18.28 -30.48
CA ASN A 303 14.22 19.73 -30.36
C ASN A 303 13.91 20.40 -31.70
N ILE A 304 13.28 21.57 -31.67
CA ILE A 304 12.99 22.40 -32.85
C ILE A 304 13.84 23.66 -32.74
N ALA A 305 14.80 23.83 -33.64
CA ALA A 305 15.70 24.99 -33.70
C ALA A 305 15.34 25.90 -34.89
N ASP A 306 15.94 27.09 -34.96
CA ASP A 306 15.64 28.11 -35.98
C ASP A 306 15.95 27.68 -37.43
N MET A 307 16.87 26.73 -37.61
CA MET A 307 17.27 26.22 -38.94
C MET A 307 16.57 24.91 -39.32
N GLY A 308 15.97 24.20 -38.37
CA GLY A 308 15.37 22.88 -38.58
C GLY A 308 15.06 22.14 -37.28
N ALA A 309 14.50 20.94 -37.37
CA ALA A 309 14.21 20.08 -36.23
C ALA A 309 15.30 19.02 -36.04
N TYR A 310 15.84 18.91 -34.83
CA TYR A 310 16.74 17.85 -34.41
C TYR A 310 15.94 16.64 -33.93
N VAL A 311 16.29 15.47 -34.43
CA VAL A 311 15.54 14.24 -34.25
C VAL A 311 16.49 13.08 -33.96
N SER A 312 16.03 12.03 -33.29
CA SER A 312 16.80 10.82 -33.02
C SER A 312 16.21 9.62 -33.73
N LEU A 313 17.04 8.86 -34.45
CA LEU A 313 16.65 7.65 -35.16
C LEU A 313 16.55 6.47 -34.20
N LEU A 314 15.32 6.02 -33.92
CA LEU A 314 15.05 4.99 -32.90
C LEU A 314 15.60 3.61 -33.29
N GLU A 315 15.69 3.32 -34.59
CA GLU A 315 16.15 2.03 -35.13
C GLU A 315 17.68 1.84 -35.03
N TYR A 316 18.43 2.94 -34.99
CA TYR A 316 19.88 2.97 -35.09
C TYR A 316 20.53 3.50 -33.80
N ASN A 317 20.08 3.04 -32.63
CA ASN A 317 20.64 3.44 -31.33
C ASN A 317 20.57 4.95 -31.06
N ASN A 318 19.46 5.59 -31.43
CA ASN A 318 19.17 7.01 -31.16
C ASN A 318 20.17 8.01 -31.77
N ILE A 319 20.82 7.67 -32.90
CA ILE A 319 21.69 8.60 -33.64
C ILE A 319 20.91 9.86 -34.01
N GLU A 320 21.56 11.01 -33.92
CA GLU A 320 20.94 12.30 -34.20
C GLU A 320 20.89 12.58 -35.71
N GLY A 321 19.75 13.12 -36.15
CA GLY A 321 19.51 13.61 -37.50
C GLY A 321 18.83 14.96 -37.47
N MET A 322 18.80 15.64 -38.61
CA MET A 322 18.23 16.97 -38.76
C MET A 322 17.25 17.03 -39.93
N ILE A 323 16.08 17.62 -39.70
CA ILE A 323 15.08 17.92 -40.72
C ILE A 323 15.09 19.43 -40.97
N LEU A 324 15.45 19.84 -42.17
CA LEU A 324 15.37 21.24 -42.60
C LEU A 324 13.89 21.66 -42.76
N PHE A 325 13.54 22.91 -42.43
CA PHE A 325 12.16 23.39 -42.58
C PHE A 325 11.65 23.37 -44.03
N SER A 326 12.55 23.53 -45.00
CA SER A 326 12.25 23.38 -46.43
C SER A 326 11.82 21.94 -46.81
N GLU A 327 12.17 20.96 -46.00
CA GLU A 327 11.89 19.54 -46.19
C GLU A 327 10.79 19.01 -45.24
N LEU A 328 10.06 19.92 -44.58
CA LEU A 328 8.99 19.59 -43.63
C LEU A 328 7.62 19.38 -44.31
N SER A 329 7.27 20.21 -45.30
CA SER A 329 5.97 20.20 -45.97
C SER A 329 6.06 20.73 -47.40
N ARG A 330 5.14 20.29 -48.26
CA ARG A 330 4.97 20.81 -49.63
C ARG A 330 4.20 22.14 -49.65
N ARG A 331 3.47 22.47 -48.57
CA ARG A 331 2.64 23.68 -48.45
C ARG A 331 3.35 24.76 -47.63
N ARG A 332 2.99 26.04 -47.83
CA ARG A 332 3.51 27.16 -47.02
C ARG A 332 3.14 26.95 -45.55
N ILE A 333 4.16 26.93 -44.69
CA ILE A 333 4.03 26.64 -43.26
C ILE A 333 3.46 27.87 -42.55
N ARG A 334 2.30 27.73 -41.89
CA ARG A 334 1.73 28.78 -41.00
C ARG A 334 2.34 28.74 -39.59
N SER A 335 2.54 27.54 -39.06
CA SER A 335 3.17 27.30 -37.76
C SER A 335 3.90 25.97 -37.77
N VAL A 336 5.18 25.96 -37.38
CA VAL A 336 6.03 24.75 -37.33
C VAL A 336 5.51 23.76 -36.29
N SER A 337 5.07 24.25 -35.14
CA SER A 337 4.55 23.44 -34.02
C SER A 337 3.26 22.67 -34.34
N SER A 338 2.56 23.04 -35.43
CA SER A 338 1.38 22.31 -35.91
C SER A 338 1.75 21.04 -36.68
N LEU A 339 2.92 21.02 -37.34
CA LEU A 339 3.36 19.93 -38.22
C LEU A 339 4.31 18.96 -37.53
N ILE A 340 5.14 19.45 -36.60
CA ILE A 340 6.10 18.67 -35.82
C ILE A 340 6.04 19.13 -34.36
N LYS A 341 5.99 18.16 -33.44
CA LYS A 341 5.97 18.39 -31.99
C LYS A 341 7.10 17.61 -31.33
N VAL A 342 7.75 18.22 -30.34
CA VAL A 342 8.77 17.56 -29.52
C VAL A 342 8.19 16.33 -28.83
N GLY A 343 8.94 15.23 -28.84
CA GLY A 343 8.56 13.94 -28.27
C GLY A 343 7.72 13.05 -29.18
N ARG A 344 7.17 13.56 -30.30
CA ARG A 344 6.39 12.75 -31.25
C ARG A 344 7.31 11.88 -32.10
N ILE A 345 6.86 10.66 -32.38
CA ILE A 345 7.51 9.72 -33.31
C ILE A 345 6.89 9.91 -34.69
N GLU A 346 7.73 10.07 -35.72
CA GLU A 346 7.28 10.27 -37.10
C GLU A 346 8.16 9.50 -38.11
N PRO A 347 7.61 9.03 -39.23
CA PRO A 347 8.38 8.47 -40.34
C PRO A 347 8.99 9.58 -41.21
N VAL A 348 10.28 9.46 -41.53
CA VAL A 348 11.00 10.40 -42.40
C VAL A 348 11.94 9.66 -43.34
N MET A 349 12.25 10.28 -44.47
CA MET A 349 13.15 9.73 -45.47
C MET A 349 14.57 10.29 -45.29
N VAL A 350 15.57 9.43 -45.42
CA VAL A 350 16.98 9.80 -45.34
C VAL A 350 17.43 10.42 -46.67
N LEU A 351 17.87 11.68 -46.64
CA LEU A 351 18.39 12.38 -47.82
C LEU A 351 19.89 12.18 -48.00
N ARG A 352 20.65 12.34 -46.91
CA ARG A 352 22.11 12.31 -46.94
C ARG A 352 22.65 11.81 -45.61
N VAL A 353 23.68 10.98 -45.69
CA VAL A 353 24.39 10.46 -44.52
C VAL A 353 25.87 10.79 -44.66
N ASP A 354 26.41 11.56 -43.73
CA ASP A 354 27.84 11.79 -43.58
C ASP A 354 28.40 10.82 -42.52
N LYS A 355 29.07 9.76 -42.98
CA LYS A 355 29.57 8.68 -42.12
C LYS A 355 30.73 9.11 -41.22
N GLU A 356 31.48 10.15 -41.61
CA GLU A 356 32.65 10.64 -40.87
C GLU A 356 32.23 11.60 -39.76
N LYS A 357 31.25 12.46 -40.05
CA LYS A 357 30.76 13.47 -39.09
C LYS A 357 29.53 13.01 -38.30
N GLY A 358 28.89 11.92 -38.72
CA GLY A 358 27.67 11.40 -38.09
C GLY A 358 26.41 12.24 -38.35
N TYR A 359 26.45 13.14 -39.34
CA TYR A 359 25.28 13.97 -39.70
C TYR A 359 24.35 13.23 -40.67
N ILE A 360 23.06 13.24 -40.35
CA ILE A 360 22.00 12.66 -41.18
C ILE A 360 20.98 13.74 -41.52
N ASP A 361 20.84 14.06 -42.80
CA ASP A 361 19.81 14.97 -43.30
C ASP A 361 18.55 14.16 -43.64
N LEU A 362 17.40 14.62 -43.13
CA LEU A 362 16.14 13.92 -43.20
C LEU A 362 15.06 14.80 -43.85
N SER A 363 14.09 14.18 -44.51
CA SER A 363 12.94 14.86 -45.13
C SER A 363 11.63 14.19 -44.79
N LYS A 364 10.66 14.98 -44.33
CA LYS A 364 9.26 14.56 -44.15
C LYS A 364 8.44 14.79 -45.43
N ARG A 365 8.84 15.77 -46.25
CA ARG A 365 8.13 16.20 -47.46
C ARG A 365 8.09 15.14 -48.57
N ARG A 366 9.10 14.26 -48.61
CA ARG A 366 9.33 13.28 -49.67
C ARG A 366 8.81 11.88 -49.36
N VAL A 367 8.29 11.65 -48.16
CA VAL A 367 7.73 10.36 -47.76
C VAL A 367 6.36 10.18 -48.43
N SER A 368 6.17 9.07 -49.15
CA SER A 368 4.85 8.69 -49.66
C SER A 368 4.01 8.02 -48.57
N GLU A 369 2.68 7.98 -48.73
CA GLU A 369 1.81 7.28 -47.77
C GLU A 369 2.07 5.77 -47.74
N GLU A 370 2.54 5.19 -48.85
CA GLU A 370 2.98 3.79 -48.94
C GLU A 370 4.29 3.55 -48.17
N ASP A 371 5.25 4.48 -48.27
CA ASP A 371 6.51 4.41 -47.52
C ASP A 371 6.29 4.55 -46.00
N ILE A 372 5.30 5.34 -45.59
CA ILE A 372 4.91 5.47 -44.18
C ILE A 372 4.45 4.13 -43.62
N GLN A 373 3.53 3.46 -44.32
CA GLN A 373 2.98 2.18 -43.86
C GLN A 373 4.08 1.11 -43.79
N THR A 374 4.90 0.99 -44.84
CA THR A 374 5.99 0.01 -44.86
C THR A 374 7.05 0.29 -43.79
N CYS A 375 7.33 1.56 -43.49
CA CYS A 375 8.24 1.98 -42.41
C CYS A 375 7.68 1.66 -41.02
N GLU A 376 6.42 2.00 -40.77
CA GLU A 376 5.75 1.72 -39.49
C GLU A 376 5.64 0.21 -39.23
N GLU A 377 5.28 -0.59 -40.25
CA GLU A 377 5.23 -2.04 -40.14
C GLU A 377 6.61 -2.64 -39.83
N ARG A 378 7.65 -2.19 -40.53
CA ARG A 378 9.03 -2.64 -40.32
C ARG A 378 9.48 -2.30 -38.89
N TYR A 379 9.31 -1.05 -38.47
CA TYR A 379 9.66 -0.59 -37.14
C TYR A 379 8.94 -1.37 -36.04
N ASN A 380 7.63 -1.64 -36.20
CA ASN A 380 6.86 -2.40 -35.23
C ASN A 380 7.37 -3.85 -35.10
N LYS A 381 7.72 -4.49 -36.22
CA LYS A 381 8.35 -5.84 -36.22
C LYS A 381 9.69 -5.82 -35.51
N SER A 382 10.58 -4.87 -35.84
CA SER A 382 11.92 -4.77 -35.22
C SER A 382 11.85 -4.40 -33.74
N LYS A 383 10.92 -3.52 -33.35
CA LYS A 383 10.68 -3.12 -31.95
C LYS A 383 10.24 -4.31 -31.09
N LEU A 384 9.40 -5.18 -31.62
CA LEU A 384 8.96 -6.39 -30.91
C LEU A 384 10.13 -7.37 -30.70
N VAL A 385 10.93 -7.61 -31.74
CA VAL A 385 12.16 -8.42 -31.64
C VAL A 385 13.12 -7.80 -30.62
N HIS A 386 13.34 -6.49 -30.67
CA HIS A 386 14.22 -5.78 -29.75
C HIS A 386 13.73 -5.83 -28.30
N SER A 387 12.42 -5.74 -28.08
CA SER A 387 11.84 -5.90 -26.74
C SER A 387 12.05 -7.31 -26.17
N ILE A 388 11.93 -8.36 -27.00
CA ILE A 388 12.17 -9.74 -26.58
C ILE A 388 13.65 -9.95 -26.25
N MET A 389 14.56 -9.54 -27.13
CA MET A 389 16.00 -9.66 -26.91
C MET A 389 16.46 -8.89 -25.67
N ARG A 390 15.94 -7.67 -25.45
CA ARG A 390 16.22 -6.88 -24.23
C ARG A 390 15.77 -7.61 -22.97
N HIS A 391 14.60 -8.20 -22.99
CA HIS A 391 14.09 -8.91 -21.80
C HIS A 391 14.90 -10.18 -21.50
N VAL A 392 15.38 -10.89 -22.53
CA VAL A 392 16.30 -12.02 -22.35
C VAL A 392 17.65 -11.54 -21.81
N ALA A 393 18.17 -10.42 -22.31
CA ALA A 393 19.40 -9.77 -21.82
C ALA A 393 19.28 -9.39 -20.33
N GLU A 394 18.17 -8.77 -19.93
CA GLU A 394 17.88 -8.41 -18.54
C GLU A 394 17.78 -9.64 -17.63
N THR A 395 17.11 -10.70 -18.10
CA THR A 395 16.88 -11.92 -17.30
C THR A 395 18.17 -12.69 -17.06
N LEU A 396 19.06 -12.73 -18.05
CA LEU A 396 20.32 -13.48 -17.99
C LEU A 396 21.53 -12.62 -17.64
N SER A 397 21.35 -11.30 -17.48
CA SER A 397 22.41 -10.32 -17.24
C SER A 397 23.54 -10.36 -18.28
N ILE A 398 23.18 -10.55 -19.55
CA ILE A 398 24.10 -10.56 -20.71
C ILE A 398 23.98 -9.22 -21.45
N ASP A 399 25.06 -8.76 -22.07
CA ASP A 399 25.04 -7.56 -22.92
C ASP A 399 24.13 -7.75 -24.15
N LEU A 400 23.28 -6.76 -24.44
CA LEU A 400 22.31 -6.85 -25.53
C LEU A 400 23.00 -6.95 -26.90
N GLU A 401 24.12 -6.26 -27.09
CA GLU A 401 24.88 -6.33 -28.35
C GLU A 401 25.43 -7.74 -28.63
N GLU A 402 25.85 -8.48 -27.60
CA GLU A 402 26.33 -9.85 -27.77
C GLU A 402 25.20 -10.78 -28.25
N LEU A 403 23.97 -10.62 -27.73
CA LEU A 403 22.80 -11.35 -28.21
C LEU A 403 22.43 -11.00 -29.66
N TYR A 404 22.60 -9.74 -30.07
CA TYR A 404 22.35 -9.31 -31.45
C TYR A 404 23.39 -9.85 -32.43
N VAL A 405 24.67 -9.85 -32.05
CA VAL A 405 25.76 -10.42 -32.87
C VAL A 405 25.55 -11.92 -33.07
N ASN A 406 25.20 -12.63 -31.99
CA ASN A 406 25.11 -14.10 -31.99
C ASN A 406 23.80 -14.63 -32.58
N ILE A 407 22.68 -13.93 -32.37
CA ILE A 407 21.34 -14.41 -32.73
C ILE A 407 20.65 -13.42 -33.68
N GLY A 408 20.57 -12.14 -33.30
CA GLY A 408 19.81 -11.12 -34.05
C GLY A 408 20.21 -11.00 -35.53
N TRP A 409 21.43 -10.53 -35.82
CA TRP A 409 21.89 -10.24 -37.18
C TRP A 409 22.04 -11.48 -38.07
N PRO A 410 22.49 -12.65 -37.58
CA PRO A 410 22.45 -13.89 -38.35
C PRO A 410 21.03 -14.27 -38.81
N LEU A 411 20.01 -14.04 -37.98
CA LEU A 411 18.61 -14.30 -38.35
C LEU A 411 18.08 -13.31 -39.40
N TYR A 412 18.47 -12.03 -39.32
CA TYR A 412 18.18 -11.04 -40.37
C TYR A 412 18.75 -11.47 -41.73
N ARG A 413 19.98 -12.02 -41.77
CA ARG A 413 20.62 -12.49 -43.02
C ARG A 413 19.93 -13.69 -43.65
N ARG A 414 19.39 -14.63 -42.86
CA ARG A 414 18.81 -15.88 -43.38
C ARG A 414 17.35 -15.79 -43.76
N HIS A 415 16.54 -15.11 -42.96
CA HIS A 415 15.08 -15.05 -43.14
C HIS A 415 14.59 -13.67 -43.60
N GLY A 416 15.51 -12.77 -43.99
CA GLY A 416 15.25 -11.38 -44.37
C GLY A 416 14.93 -10.47 -43.17
N HIS A 417 14.07 -10.92 -42.26
CA HIS A 417 13.74 -10.21 -41.02
C HIS A 417 13.66 -11.17 -39.84
N ALA A 418 14.27 -10.81 -38.70
CA ALA A 418 14.31 -11.67 -37.50
C ALA A 418 12.91 -12.04 -36.96
N PHE A 419 11.90 -11.19 -37.20
CA PHE A 419 10.49 -11.46 -36.83
C PHE A 419 9.92 -12.71 -37.52
N GLU A 420 10.21 -12.93 -38.81
CA GLU A 420 9.69 -14.12 -39.52
C GLU A 420 10.39 -15.40 -39.02
N ALA A 421 11.68 -15.30 -38.68
CA ALA A 421 12.39 -16.38 -38.00
C ALA A 421 11.79 -16.71 -36.63
N PHE A 422 11.40 -15.69 -35.86
CA PHE A 422 10.77 -15.88 -34.55
C PHE A 422 9.37 -16.53 -34.65
N LYS A 423 8.60 -16.28 -35.72
CA LYS A 423 7.35 -17.03 -35.96
C LYS A 423 7.59 -18.50 -36.18
N ILE A 424 8.57 -18.85 -37.01
CA ILE A 424 8.94 -20.25 -37.27
C ILE A 424 9.43 -20.91 -35.97
N LEU A 425 10.19 -20.17 -35.15
CA LEU A 425 10.71 -20.63 -33.85
C LEU A 425 9.62 -20.99 -32.83
N VAL A 426 8.41 -20.41 -32.94
CA VAL A 426 7.26 -20.81 -32.11
C VAL A 426 6.83 -22.25 -32.42
N THR A 427 6.83 -22.63 -33.70
CA THR A 427 6.36 -23.93 -34.21
C THR A 427 7.47 -24.98 -34.21
N ASP A 428 8.68 -24.62 -34.65
CA ASP A 428 9.86 -25.49 -34.72
C ASP A 428 11.15 -24.74 -34.31
N PRO A 429 11.59 -24.85 -33.04
CA PRO A 429 12.73 -24.11 -32.51
C PRO A 429 14.10 -24.64 -32.96
N ASP A 430 14.20 -25.93 -33.32
CA ASP A 430 15.50 -26.57 -33.60
C ASP A 430 15.96 -26.28 -35.04
N SER A 431 15.04 -26.14 -35.99
CA SER A 431 15.36 -25.78 -37.37
C SER A 431 15.98 -24.38 -37.54
N VAL A 432 15.69 -23.45 -36.62
CA VAL A 432 16.13 -22.04 -36.72
C VAL A 432 17.42 -21.78 -35.94
N LEU A 433 17.57 -22.37 -34.75
CA LEU A 433 18.70 -22.12 -33.85
C LEU A 433 19.87 -23.10 -34.04
N GLY A 434 19.62 -24.31 -34.54
CA GLY A 434 20.65 -25.34 -34.75
C GLY A 434 21.82 -24.98 -35.68
N PRO A 435 21.62 -24.25 -36.80
CA PRO A 435 22.70 -23.93 -37.73
C PRO A 435 23.51 -22.67 -37.35
N LEU A 436 23.44 -22.17 -36.11
CA LEU A 436 24.25 -21.05 -35.61
C LEU A 436 25.51 -21.58 -34.88
N THR A 437 26.68 -21.53 -35.52
CA THR A 437 27.97 -22.04 -34.98
C THR A 437 29.03 -20.93 -34.91
N ARG A 438 29.91 -20.98 -33.91
CA ARG A 438 31.06 -20.10 -33.67
C ARG A 438 32.38 -20.82 -33.94
N GLU A 439 33.34 -20.14 -34.55
CA GLU A 439 34.75 -20.59 -34.63
C GLU A 439 35.56 -19.91 -33.50
N ILE A 440 36.21 -20.69 -32.65
CA ILE A 440 37.12 -20.21 -31.60
C ILE A 440 38.55 -20.60 -31.99
N LYS A 441 39.46 -19.62 -32.03
CA LYS A 441 40.90 -19.85 -32.20
C LYS A 441 41.54 -19.99 -30.82
N GLU A 442 42.06 -21.17 -30.47
CA GLU A 442 42.89 -21.36 -29.28
C GLU A 442 44.34 -21.64 -29.69
N VAL A 443 45.28 -21.07 -28.93
CA VAL A 443 46.70 -21.38 -29.04
C VAL A 443 46.99 -22.53 -28.08
N GLY A 444 47.39 -23.68 -28.63
CA GLY A 444 47.80 -24.82 -27.81
C GLY A 444 49.11 -24.55 -27.04
N PRO A 445 49.47 -25.40 -26.06
CA PRO A 445 50.70 -25.23 -25.28
C PRO A 445 52.00 -25.23 -26.11
N ASP A 446 51.94 -25.66 -27.38
CA ASP A 446 53.07 -25.66 -28.33
C ASP A 446 53.06 -24.46 -29.30
N GLY A 447 52.18 -23.47 -29.10
CA GLY A 447 52.16 -22.22 -29.89
C GLY A 447 51.53 -22.32 -31.29
N GLN A 448 50.83 -23.42 -31.62
CA GLN A 448 50.05 -23.52 -32.88
C GLN A 448 48.57 -23.21 -32.66
N GLU A 449 48.02 -22.38 -33.56
CA GLU A 449 46.59 -21.99 -33.59
C GLU A 449 45.72 -23.14 -34.12
N VAL A 450 44.75 -23.60 -33.33
CA VAL A 450 43.72 -24.56 -33.78
C VAL A 450 42.34 -23.89 -33.70
N THR A 451 41.57 -24.00 -34.78
CA THR A 451 40.18 -23.50 -34.90
C THR A 451 39.21 -24.60 -34.47
N LYS A 452 38.41 -24.38 -33.41
CA LYS A 452 37.34 -25.30 -32.97
C LYS A 452 35.97 -24.66 -33.17
N VAL A 453 35.04 -25.41 -33.77
CA VAL A 453 33.65 -24.99 -34.00
C VAL A 453 32.80 -25.35 -32.77
N VAL A 454 32.15 -24.36 -32.16
CA VAL A 454 31.32 -24.48 -30.94
C VAL A 454 29.92 -23.89 -31.21
N PRO A 455 28.82 -24.41 -30.63
CA PRO A 455 27.50 -23.80 -30.79
C PRO A 455 27.49 -22.32 -30.36
N ALA A 456 26.85 -21.45 -31.13
CA ALA A 456 26.88 -19.99 -30.89
C ALA A 456 26.07 -19.54 -29.66
N VAL A 457 25.30 -20.43 -29.04
CA VAL A 457 24.35 -20.13 -27.97
C VAL A 457 24.48 -21.19 -26.87
N THR A 458 24.48 -20.78 -25.60
CA THR A 458 24.34 -21.70 -24.46
C THR A 458 22.90 -22.20 -24.36
N GLU A 459 22.69 -23.47 -24.02
CA GLU A 459 21.34 -24.06 -23.92
C GLU A 459 20.39 -23.23 -23.00
N GLU A 460 20.94 -22.57 -21.99
CA GLU A 460 20.21 -21.65 -21.09
C GLU A 460 19.62 -20.43 -21.81
N VAL A 461 20.35 -19.82 -22.74
CA VAL A 461 19.88 -18.68 -23.54
C VAL A 461 18.82 -19.13 -24.54
N LYS A 462 19.00 -20.32 -25.13
CA LYS A 462 18.03 -20.93 -26.06
C LYS A 462 16.67 -21.12 -25.39
N ASP A 463 16.64 -21.75 -24.21
CA ASP A 463 15.40 -22.00 -23.48
C ASP A 463 14.71 -20.71 -23.03
N ALA A 464 15.49 -19.74 -22.52
CA ALA A 464 14.97 -18.42 -22.13
C ALA A 464 14.37 -17.66 -23.32
N LEU A 465 14.99 -17.74 -24.50
CA LEU A 465 14.52 -17.10 -25.72
C LEU A 465 13.22 -17.75 -26.22
N VAL A 466 13.17 -19.09 -26.34
CA VAL A 466 11.98 -19.82 -26.79
C VAL A 466 10.79 -19.54 -25.85
N LYS A 467 11.02 -19.56 -24.54
CA LYS A 467 9.98 -19.29 -23.55
C LYS A 467 9.40 -17.87 -23.68
N ASN A 468 10.26 -16.87 -23.90
CA ASN A 468 9.82 -15.49 -24.05
C ASN A 468 9.12 -15.24 -25.39
N ILE A 469 9.57 -15.87 -26.47
CA ILE A 469 8.93 -15.81 -27.78
C ILE A 469 7.54 -16.44 -27.71
N ARG A 470 7.38 -17.65 -27.15
CA ARG A 470 6.06 -18.27 -26.96
C ARG A 470 5.13 -17.40 -26.13
N ARG A 471 5.62 -16.75 -25.07
CA ARG A 471 4.79 -15.88 -24.23
C ARG A 471 4.30 -14.63 -24.97
N ARG A 472 5.11 -14.03 -25.85
CA ARG A 472 4.83 -12.72 -26.46
C ARG A 472 4.33 -12.79 -27.90
N MET A 473 4.61 -13.86 -28.63
CA MET A 473 4.23 -14.03 -30.04
C MET A 473 3.12 -15.05 -30.28
N THR A 474 2.67 -15.81 -29.26
CA THR A 474 1.49 -16.67 -29.42
C THR A 474 0.26 -15.78 -29.64
N PRO A 475 -0.42 -15.89 -30.80
CA PRO A 475 -1.60 -15.08 -31.06
C PRO A 475 -2.69 -15.44 -30.05
N GLN A 476 -3.28 -14.41 -29.43
CA GLN A 476 -4.47 -14.59 -28.60
C GLN A 476 -5.67 -14.86 -29.51
N PRO A 477 -6.59 -15.76 -29.14
CA PRO A 477 -7.79 -16.02 -29.93
C PRO A 477 -8.62 -14.73 -30.05
N MET A 478 -8.88 -14.31 -31.29
CA MET A 478 -9.70 -13.15 -31.58
C MET A 478 -11.16 -13.53 -31.65
N LYS A 479 -12.03 -12.62 -31.21
CA LYS A 479 -13.47 -12.80 -31.21
C LYS A 479 -14.06 -12.16 -32.46
N ILE A 480 -14.85 -12.90 -33.21
CA ILE A 480 -15.58 -12.41 -34.39
C ILE A 480 -17.06 -12.36 -34.05
N ARG A 481 -17.74 -11.30 -34.46
CA ARG A 481 -19.14 -11.02 -34.16
C ARG A 481 -19.92 -10.64 -35.40
N ALA A 482 -21.19 -11.03 -35.46
CA ALA A 482 -22.16 -10.54 -36.41
C ALA A 482 -23.47 -10.22 -35.68
N ASP A 483 -24.13 -9.13 -36.06
CA ASP A 483 -25.36 -8.65 -35.43
C ASP A 483 -26.52 -8.86 -36.41
N ILE A 484 -27.53 -9.64 -36.02
CA ILE A 484 -28.66 -10.04 -36.86
C ILE A 484 -30.00 -9.70 -36.21
N GLU A 485 -31.01 -9.48 -37.02
CA GLU A 485 -32.40 -9.22 -36.62
C GLU A 485 -33.28 -10.37 -37.13
N LEU A 486 -33.94 -11.09 -36.22
CA LEU A 486 -34.80 -12.23 -36.53
C LEU A 486 -36.26 -11.91 -36.23
N LYS A 487 -37.12 -12.01 -37.25
CA LYS A 487 -38.57 -11.80 -37.11
C LYS A 487 -39.32 -13.01 -37.63
N CYS A 488 -40.22 -13.57 -36.83
CA CYS A 488 -41.19 -14.57 -37.29
C CYS A 488 -42.55 -14.24 -36.70
N PHE A 489 -43.53 -13.93 -37.57
CA PHE A 489 -44.88 -13.52 -37.15
C PHE A 489 -45.87 -14.69 -37.09
N GLN A 490 -45.40 -15.94 -37.26
CA GLN A 490 -46.24 -17.12 -37.10
C GLN A 490 -46.52 -17.41 -35.62
N PHE A 491 -47.62 -18.10 -35.35
CA PHE A 491 -48.02 -18.50 -33.99
C PHE A 491 -46.93 -19.31 -33.26
N ASP A 492 -46.23 -20.19 -33.98
CA ASP A 492 -45.07 -20.96 -33.47
C ASP A 492 -43.72 -20.26 -33.73
N GLY A 493 -43.72 -18.93 -33.94
CA GLY A 493 -42.55 -18.18 -34.39
C GLY A 493 -41.32 -18.30 -33.49
N VAL A 494 -41.52 -18.43 -32.17
CA VAL A 494 -40.43 -18.63 -31.20
C VAL A 494 -39.76 -19.99 -31.37
N VAL A 495 -40.52 -21.03 -31.73
CA VAL A 495 -39.98 -22.38 -31.96
C VAL A 495 -39.12 -22.38 -33.23
N HIS A 496 -39.60 -21.73 -34.30
CA HIS A 496 -38.86 -21.60 -35.56
C HIS A 496 -37.59 -20.76 -35.42
N ILE A 497 -37.61 -19.69 -34.60
CA ILE A 497 -36.40 -18.90 -34.29
C ILE A 497 -35.39 -19.78 -33.54
N LYS A 498 -35.82 -20.58 -32.55
CA LYS A 498 -34.93 -21.50 -31.82
C LYS A 498 -34.34 -22.58 -32.73
N GLU A 499 -35.12 -23.11 -33.66
CA GLU A 499 -34.67 -24.09 -34.64
C GLU A 499 -33.60 -23.52 -35.58
N ALA A 500 -33.83 -22.32 -36.10
CA ALA A 500 -32.85 -21.60 -36.91
C ALA A 500 -31.54 -21.32 -36.15
N MET A 501 -31.62 -20.95 -34.88
CA MET A 501 -30.44 -20.74 -34.03
C MET A 501 -29.63 -22.03 -33.84
N ARG A 502 -30.27 -23.18 -33.62
CA ARG A 502 -29.58 -24.47 -33.51
C ARG A 502 -28.86 -24.86 -34.81
N ASN A 503 -29.50 -24.63 -35.96
CA ASN A 503 -28.89 -24.90 -37.27
C ASN A 503 -27.66 -24.01 -37.53
N ALA A 504 -27.69 -22.76 -37.05
CA ALA A 504 -26.53 -21.87 -37.11
C ALA A 504 -25.41 -22.26 -36.14
N GLU A 505 -25.72 -22.78 -34.94
CA GLU A 505 -24.71 -23.31 -34.01
C GLU A 505 -24.05 -24.59 -34.56
N ALA A 506 -24.81 -25.44 -35.25
CA ALA A 506 -24.30 -26.65 -35.90
C ALA A 506 -23.35 -26.37 -37.08
N ALA A 507 -23.30 -25.13 -37.59
CA ALA A 507 -22.36 -24.73 -38.63
C ALA A 507 -20.92 -24.50 -38.10
N GLY A 508 -20.71 -24.49 -36.77
CA GLY A 508 -19.41 -24.34 -36.12
C GLY A 508 -18.58 -25.63 -36.06
N ASN A 509 -17.26 -25.48 -35.90
CA ASN A 509 -16.24 -26.53 -35.89
C ASN A 509 -15.50 -26.55 -34.53
N GLU A 510 -14.75 -27.62 -34.21
CA GLU A 510 -14.05 -27.76 -32.92
C GLU A 510 -13.08 -26.60 -32.63
N ASP A 511 -12.41 -26.07 -33.66
CA ASP A 511 -11.49 -24.93 -33.54
C ASP A 511 -12.20 -23.56 -33.54
N CYS A 512 -13.47 -23.50 -33.97
CA CYS A 512 -14.22 -22.26 -34.19
C CYS A 512 -15.71 -22.43 -33.78
N PRO A 513 -16.01 -22.50 -32.48
CA PRO A 513 -17.38 -22.68 -32.00
C PRO A 513 -18.22 -21.41 -32.27
N VAL A 514 -19.42 -21.56 -32.84
CA VAL A 514 -20.39 -20.46 -33.03
C VAL A 514 -21.34 -20.42 -31.85
N LYS A 515 -21.52 -19.25 -31.24
CA LYS A 515 -22.43 -19.00 -30.11
C LYS A 515 -23.35 -17.84 -30.41
N ILE A 516 -24.65 -18.01 -30.21
CA ILE A 516 -25.65 -16.96 -30.47
C ILE A 516 -26.21 -16.44 -29.14
N LYS A 517 -26.29 -15.10 -29.00
CA LYS A 517 -26.82 -14.42 -27.81
C LYS A 517 -27.96 -13.48 -28.20
N LEU A 518 -29.01 -13.45 -27.39
CA LEU A 518 -30.09 -12.47 -27.52
C LEU A 518 -29.67 -11.14 -26.88
N VAL A 519 -29.84 -10.02 -27.60
CA VAL A 519 -29.67 -8.65 -27.06
C VAL A 519 -31.00 -8.16 -26.51
N ALA A 520 -31.99 -8.08 -27.40
CA ALA A 520 -33.38 -7.69 -27.13
C ALA A 520 -34.20 -8.19 -28.32
N PRO A 521 -35.44 -8.66 -28.20
CA PRO A 521 -36.24 -9.00 -29.37
C PRO A 521 -36.43 -7.77 -30.27
N PRO A 522 -36.19 -7.80 -31.59
CA PRO A 522 -35.79 -8.93 -32.45
C PRO A 522 -34.27 -9.04 -32.78
N LEU A 523 -33.38 -8.38 -32.03
CA LEU A 523 -31.91 -8.33 -32.20
C LEU A 523 -31.15 -9.47 -31.48
N TYR A 524 -30.30 -10.16 -32.25
CA TYR A 524 -29.44 -11.25 -31.82
C TYR A 524 -28.00 -11.02 -32.29
N VAL A 525 -27.04 -11.61 -31.60
CA VAL A 525 -25.61 -11.46 -31.85
C VAL A 525 -24.96 -12.84 -31.94
N LEU A 526 -24.31 -13.13 -33.05
CA LEU A 526 -23.49 -14.33 -33.25
C LEU A 526 -22.04 -14.01 -32.89
N THR A 527 -21.38 -14.90 -32.16
CA THR A 527 -19.98 -14.77 -31.76
C THR A 527 -19.22 -16.06 -32.00
N THR A 528 -17.97 -15.98 -32.47
CA THR A 528 -17.02 -17.09 -32.50
C THR A 528 -15.64 -16.63 -32.02
N GLN A 529 -14.80 -17.56 -31.57
CA GLN A 529 -13.42 -17.32 -31.17
C GLN A 529 -12.52 -18.16 -32.06
N THR A 530 -11.52 -17.53 -32.68
CA THR A 530 -10.60 -18.18 -33.62
C THR A 530 -9.24 -17.51 -33.59
N LEU A 531 -8.20 -18.23 -34.00
CA LEU A 531 -6.87 -17.67 -34.25
C LEU A 531 -6.78 -17.02 -35.63
N ASP A 532 -7.60 -17.47 -36.58
CA ASP A 532 -7.62 -17.02 -37.97
C ASP A 532 -8.90 -16.20 -38.25
N LYS A 533 -8.69 -14.94 -38.61
CA LYS A 533 -9.76 -13.99 -38.92
C LYS A 533 -10.61 -14.44 -40.11
N GLU A 534 -9.99 -14.94 -41.18
CA GLU A 534 -10.68 -15.26 -42.42
C GLU A 534 -11.58 -16.48 -42.22
N GLN A 535 -11.04 -17.51 -41.58
CA GLN A 535 -11.77 -18.73 -41.24
C GLN A 535 -13.00 -18.44 -40.37
N GLY A 536 -12.88 -17.60 -39.34
CA GLY A 536 -14.03 -17.30 -38.48
C GLY A 536 -15.09 -16.41 -39.13
N ILE A 537 -14.72 -15.52 -40.08
CA ILE A 537 -15.69 -14.75 -40.87
C ILE A 537 -16.47 -15.68 -41.79
N GLU A 538 -15.78 -16.61 -42.45
CA GLU A 538 -16.41 -17.59 -43.34
C GLU A 538 -17.41 -18.46 -42.59
N ILE A 539 -17.05 -18.96 -41.41
CA ILE A 539 -17.92 -19.79 -40.57
C ILE A 539 -19.15 -19.01 -40.10
N LEU A 540 -18.99 -17.75 -39.67
CA LEU A 540 -20.13 -16.92 -39.26
C LEU A 540 -21.06 -16.59 -40.43
N ASN A 541 -20.52 -16.32 -41.62
CA ASN A 541 -21.33 -16.10 -42.81
C ASN A 541 -22.10 -17.36 -43.22
N LYS A 542 -21.48 -18.53 -43.10
CA LYS A 542 -22.12 -19.83 -43.32
C LYS A 542 -23.25 -20.09 -42.30
N ALA A 543 -23.03 -19.74 -41.03
CA ALA A 543 -24.05 -19.82 -39.99
C ALA A 543 -25.24 -18.88 -40.27
N ILE A 544 -24.99 -17.65 -40.71
CA ILE A 544 -26.04 -16.68 -41.10
C ILE A 544 -26.85 -17.20 -42.28
N ALA A 545 -26.19 -17.79 -43.30
CA ALA A 545 -26.87 -18.38 -44.44
C ALA A 545 -27.80 -19.54 -44.04
N ALA A 546 -27.31 -20.46 -43.20
CA ALA A 546 -28.10 -21.58 -42.67
C ALA A 546 -29.30 -21.10 -41.82
N CYS A 547 -29.10 -20.05 -41.02
CA CYS A 547 -30.16 -19.37 -40.27
C CYS A 547 -31.22 -18.76 -41.22
N THR A 548 -30.79 -18.14 -42.31
CA THR A 548 -31.69 -17.49 -43.29
C THR A 548 -32.58 -18.50 -43.98
N GLU A 549 -32.00 -19.60 -44.48
CA GLU A 549 -32.74 -20.68 -45.16
C GLU A 549 -33.81 -21.31 -44.25
N THR A 550 -33.46 -21.57 -42.99
CA THR A 550 -34.39 -22.15 -42.01
C THR A 550 -35.54 -21.18 -41.72
N ILE A 551 -35.27 -19.89 -41.58
CA ILE A 551 -36.28 -18.88 -41.22
C ILE A 551 -37.21 -18.56 -42.39
N GLU A 552 -36.69 -18.51 -43.63
CA GLU A 552 -37.50 -18.28 -44.83
C GLU A 552 -38.49 -19.42 -45.07
N THR A 553 -38.10 -20.67 -44.76
CA THR A 553 -38.99 -21.85 -44.84
C THR A 553 -40.24 -21.68 -43.96
N HIS A 554 -40.10 -21.01 -42.82
CA HIS A 554 -41.19 -20.74 -41.87
C HIS A 554 -41.84 -19.35 -42.04
N LYS A 555 -41.66 -18.67 -43.18
CA LYS A 555 -42.16 -17.31 -43.45
C LYS A 555 -41.69 -16.25 -42.44
N GLY A 556 -40.54 -16.46 -41.82
CA GLY A 556 -39.84 -15.42 -41.06
C GLY A 556 -38.92 -14.60 -41.96
N LYS A 557 -38.32 -13.54 -41.42
CA LYS A 557 -37.37 -12.66 -42.08
C LYS A 557 -36.13 -12.45 -41.20
N LEU A 558 -34.95 -12.68 -41.78
CA LEU A 558 -33.65 -12.38 -41.18
C LEU A 558 -33.07 -11.13 -41.86
N VAL A 559 -32.60 -10.15 -41.08
CA VAL A 559 -31.88 -8.97 -41.59
C VAL A 559 -30.54 -8.86 -40.86
N VAL A 560 -29.44 -8.85 -41.61
CA VAL A 560 -28.11 -8.61 -41.03
C VAL A 560 -27.94 -7.11 -40.79
N LYS A 561 -27.73 -6.70 -39.53
CA LYS A 561 -27.45 -5.31 -39.16
C LYS A 561 -25.98 -4.99 -39.36
N GLU A 562 -25.11 -5.80 -38.77
CA GLU A 562 -23.66 -5.75 -38.96
C GLU A 562 -23.16 -7.13 -39.37
N GLY A 563 -22.43 -7.19 -40.48
CA GLY A 563 -21.81 -8.44 -40.95
C GLY A 563 -20.70 -8.94 -40.03
N ALA A 564 -20.23 -10.17 -40.28
CA ALA A 564 -19.18 -10.81 -39.49
C ALA A 564 -17.87 -9.99 -39.51
N ARG A 565 -17.47 -9.48 -38.34
CA ARG A 565 -16.25 -8.68 -38.14
C ARG A 565 -15.52 -9.06 -36.87
N ALA A 566 -14.20 -8.92 -36.87
CA ALA A 566 -13.39 -9.05 -35.66
C ALA A 566 -13.72 -7.90 -34.70
N VAL A 567 -13.89 -8.23 -33.42
CA VAL A 567 -14.34 -7.31 -32.37
C VAL A 567 -13.21 -7.03 -31.40
N SER A 568 -13.04 -5.74 -31.10
CA SER A 568 -12.09 -5.28 -30.08
C SER A 568 -12.69 -5.37 -28.67
N GLU A 569 -11.84 -5.40 -27.64
CA GLU A 569 -12.32 -5.37 -26.24
C GLU A 569 -13.19 -4.14 -25.93
N ARG A 570 -12.91 -3.01 -26.61
CA ARG A 570 -13.71 -1.77 -26.47
C ARG A 570 -15.13 -1.95 -27.00
N ASP A 571 -15.26 -2.59 -28.16
CA ASP A 571 -16.57 -2.85 -28.79
C ASP A 571 -17.40 -3.87 -27.98
N ASP A 572 -16.73 -4.84 -27.36
CA ASP A 572 -17.36 -5.79 -26.43
C ASP A 572 -17.87 -5.09 -25.17
N LYS A 573 -17.12 -4.11 -24.66
CA LYS A 573 -17.54 -3.29 -23.52
C LYS A 573 -18.74 -2.41 -23.86
N MET A 574 -18.70 -1.71 -25.00
CA MET A 574 -19.83 -0.89 -25.46
C MET A 574 -21.11 -1.72 -25.66
N LEU A 575 -20.99 -2.92 -26.23
CA LEU A 575 -22.14 -3.81 -26.41
C LEU A 575 -22.70 -4.27 -25.06
N THR A 576 -21.83 -4.57 -24.08
CA THR A 576 -22.27 -4.99 -22.75
C THR A 576 -22.98 -3.85 -22.00
N GLU A 577 -22.46 -2.62 -22.11
CA GLU A 577 -23.11 -1.41 -21.58
C GLU A 577 -24.46 -1.16 -22.26
N HIS A 578 -24.54 -1.32 -23.58
CA HIS A 578 -25.79 -1.19 -24.34
C HIS A 578 -26.82 -2.27 -23.96
N MET A 579 -26.40 -3.52 -23.80
CA MET A 579 -27.24 -4.61 -23.28
C MET A 579 -27.76 -4.32 -21.86
N ALA A 580 -26.92 -3.77 -20.99
CA ALA A 580 -27.31 -3.40 -19.64
C ALA A 580 -28.33 -2.26 -19.64
N LYS A 581 -28.14 -1.25 -20.49
CA LYS A 581 -29.08 -0.14 -20.66
C LYS A 581 -30.45 -0.63 -21.14
N LEU A 582 -30.49 -1.43 -22.21
CA LEU A 582 -31.75 -1.98 -22.74
C LEU A 582 -32.48 -2.89 -21.74
N ARG A 583 -31.75 -3.55 -20.83
CA ARG A 583 -32.37 -4.30 -19.72
C ARG A 583 -33.02 -3.37 -18.70
N LEU A 584 -32.35 -2.30 -18.32
CA LEU A 584 -32.91 -1.28 -17.41
C LEU A 584 -34.15 -0.61 -18.02
N ASP A 585 -34.08 -0.22 -19.30
CA ASP A 585 -35.20 0.43 -20.00
C ASP A 585 -36.43 -0.50 -20.10
N ASN A 586 -36.24 -1.83 -20.23
CA ASN A 586 -37.33 -2.80 -20.21
C ASN A 586 -37.89 -3.05 -18.79
N GLU A 587 -37.07 -2.90 -17.73
CA GLU A 587 -37.50 -3.02 -16.34
C GLU A 587 -38.34 -1.80 -15.87
N GLU A 588 -38.15 -0.62 -16.48
CA GLU A 588 -38.88 0.61 -16.11
C GLU A 588 -40.33 0.65 -16.63
N ILE A 589 -40.71 -0.18 -17.61
CA ILE A 589 -42.01 -0.09 -18.32
C ILE A 589 -43.07 -1.04 -17.75
N SER A 590 -42.76 -1.88 -16.75
CA SER A 590 -43.78 -2.73 -16.10
C SER A 590 -44.56 -1.95 -15.02
N GLY A 591 -45.49 -1.09 -15.46
CA GLY A 591 -46.36 -0.33 -14.56
C GLY A 591 -47.36 0.54 -15.30
N ASP A 592 -48.38 -0.06 -15.90
CA ASP A 592 -49.61 0.66 -16.25
C ASP A 592 -50.36 1.01 -14.95
N GLU A 593 -50.26 2.26 -14.50
CA GLU A 593 -51.37 2.95 -13.85
C GLU A 593 -51.90 4.02 -14.81
N GLU A 594 -53.15 3.80 -15.25
CA GLU A 594 -53.98 4.80 -15.93
C GLU A 594 -54.19 6.02 -15.03
N SER A 595 -53.76 7.19 -15.48
CA SER A 595 -54.57 8.41 -15.36
C SER A 595 -54.07 9.41 -16.40
N GLY A 596 -54.94 9.71 -17.36
CA GLY A 596 -54.65 10.61 -18.46
C GLY A 596 -54.36 12.02 -17.99
N ASP A 597 -53.54 12.71 -18.77
CA ASP A 597 -53.93 13.98 -19.36
C ASP A 597 -53.17 14.13 -20.68
N GLU A 598 -53.95 14.39 -21.73
CA GLU A 598 -53.53 14.69 -23.09
C GLU A 598 -52.76 16.01 -23.09
N GLU A 599 -51.57 16.08 -23.70
CA GLU A 599 -51.21 17.21 -24.56
C GLU A 599 -50.27 16.72 -25.69
N GLU A 600 -50.80 16.82 -26.91
CA GLU A 600 -50.05 16.83 -28.16
C GLU A 600 -49.05 18.00 -28.15
N ASP A 601 -47.82 17.82 -28.64
CA ASP A 601 -47.50 18.24 -30.01
C ASP A 601 -46.02 17.96 -30.33
N THR A 602 -45.89 17.75 -31.63
CA THR A 602 -44.80 17.41 -32.52
C THR A 602 -43.50 18.20 -32.41
N GLY A 603 -42.45 17.62 -33.02
CA GLY A 603 -41.50 18.42 -33.80
C GLY A 603 -40.04 18.22 -33.45
N MET A 604 -39.37 17.41 -34.26
CA MET A 604 -37.99 17.54 -34.78
C MET A 604 -37.12 18.59 -34.07
N GLY A 605 -36.04 18.20 -33.39
CA GLY A 605 -34.79 17.84 -34.05
C GLY A 605 -33.94 19.08 -34.23
N GLU A 606 -32.83 19.19 -33.50
CA GLU A 606 -31.84 20.23 -33.78
C GLU A 606 -30.42 19.66 -33.73
N VAL A 607 -29.70 19.98 -34.79
CA VAL A 607 -28.32 19.64 -35.12
C VAL A 607 -27.44 20.81 -34.67
N ASP A 608 -26.21 20.49 -34.25
CA ASP A 608 -25.12 21.42 -33.94
C ASP A 608 -24.98 22.61 -34.92
N LEU A 609 -24.59 23.79 -34.40
CA LEU A 609 -23.33 24.49 -34.77
C LEU A 609 -23.13 25.84 -34.04
N ASP A 610 -21.85 26.17 -33.90
CA ASP A 610 -21.18 27.29 -33.21
C ASP A 610 -21.67 28.73 -33.49
N GLY A 611 -21.48 29.63 -32.50
CA GLY A 611 -21.21 31.06 -32.78
C GLY A 611 -21.49 32.12 -31.70
N VAL A 612 -20.43 32.48 -30.94
CA VAL A 612 -20.08 33.85 -30.49
C VAL A 612 -20.97 34.58 -29.44
N GLN A 613 -20.45 34.63 -28.21
CA GLN A 613 -20.10 35.85 -27.45
C GLN A 613 -21.11 37.03 -27.52
N HIS A 614 -22.10 37.10 -26.60
CA HIS A 614 -22.68 38.33 -26.00
C HIS A 614 -23.87 38.01 -25.07
N VAL A 615 -23.65 37.45 -23.86
CA VAL A 615 -24.72 37.39 -22.82
C VAL A 615 -24.22 37.68 -21.39
N VAL A 616 -22.91 37.72 -21.15
CA VAL A 616 -22.36 37.82 -19.77
C VAL A 616 -22.52 39.22 -19.13
N VAL A 617 -22.80 40.27 -19.90
CA VAL A 617 -22.92 41.64 -19.37
C VAL A 617 -24.33 41.98 -18.86
N LEU A 618 -25.37 41.28 -19.32
CA LEU A 618 -26.76 41.57 -18.91
C LEU A 618 -27.21 40.82 -17.64
N LEU A 619 -26.52 39.72 -17.28
CA LEU A 619 -26.84 38.95 -16.07
C LEU A 619 -26.14 39.49 -14.81
N LEU A 620 -25.09 40.30 -14.96
CA LEU A 620 -24.38 40.93 -13.84
C LEU A 620 -25.03 42.25 -13.39
N SER A 621 -25.80 42.92 -14.25
CA SER A 621 -26.51 44.16 -13.90
C SER A 621 -27.80 43.93 -13.11
N THR A 622 -28.48 42.80 -13.28
CA THR A 622 -29.75 42.50 -12.60
C THR A 622 -29.54 41.94 -11.19
N LEU A 623 -28.41 41.29 -10.92
CA LEU A 623 -28.07 40.75 -9.60
C LEU A 623 -27.59 41.84 -8.61
N LEU A 624 -26.98 42.92 -9.12
CA LEU A 624 -26.47 44.04 -8.31
C LEU A 624 -27.58 45.02 -7.86
N ILE A 625 -28.71 45.06 -8.59
CA ILE A 625 -29.87 45.90 -8.24
C ILE A 625 -30.76 45.22 -7.16
N ALA A 626 -30.75 43.88 -7.10
CA ALA A 626 -31.48 43.14 -6.06
C ALA A 626 -30.79 43.18 -4.68
N ILE A 627 -29.44 43.26 -4.65
CA ILE A 627 -28.66 43.32 -3.40
C ILE A 627 -28.67 44.74 -2.79
N THR A 628 -28.86 45.77 -3.62
CA THR A 628 -28.94 47.17 -3.16
C THR A 628 -30.32 47.55 -2.60
N PHE A 629 -31.39 46.82 -2.95
CA PHE A 629 -32.72 47.01 -2.37
C PHE A 629 -32.90 46.34 -1.00
N PHE A 630 -32.11 45.29 -0.69
CA PHE A 630 -32.13 44.60 0.61
C PHE A 630 -31.26 45.27 1.69
N LEU A 631 -30.44 46.26 1.31
CA LEU A 631 -29.54 47.01 2.20
C LEU A 631 -30.06 48.41 2.56
N LEU A 632 -31.32 48.73 2.24
CA LEU A 632 -31.95 50.04 2.51
C LEU A 632 -33.25 49.94 3.30
N THR A 633 -33.36 49.06 4.31
CA THR A 633 -34.31 49.26 5.42
C THR A 633 -33.82 48.62 6.73
N SER A 634 -33.82 49.45 7.78
CA SER A 634 -33.68 49.19 9.22
C SER A 634 -32.30 48.82 9.79
N ASP A 635 -31.55 49.88 10.11
CA ASP A 635 -30.53 49.94 11.16
C ASP A 635 -31.15 50.09 12.57
N ASN A 636 -30.34 49.71 13.56
CA ASN A 636 -30.33 50.08 14.99
C ASN A 636 -31.28 49.38 15.99
N ALA A 637 -30.70 48.48 16.79
CA ALA A 637 -30.32 48.82 18.18
C ALA A 637 -29.55 47.67 18.88
N THR A 638 -28.32 47.98 19.28
CA THR A 638 -27.43 47.22 20.17
C THR A 638 -27.97 47.17 21.60
N PHE A 639 -27.89 46.03 22.30
CA PHE A 639 -27.75 45.94 23.76
C PHE A 639 -27.33 44.51 24.19
N PRO A 640 -26.78 44.30 25.40
CA PRO A 640 -25.50 43.63 25.60
C PRO A 640 -25.60 42.28 26.33
N PHE A 641 -24.50 41.52 26.25
CA PHE A 641 -24.23 40.33 27.06
C PHE A 641 -24.20 40.62 28.56
N PRO A 642 -24.74 39.72 29.39
CA PRO A 642 -24.26 39.53 30.76
C PRO A 642 -23.63 38.15 30.96
N SER A 643 -22.43 38.18 31.55
CA SER A 643 -21.80 37.08 32.28
C SER A 643 -22.57 36.77 33.56
N LEU A 644 -22.70 35.50 33.96
CA LEU A 644 -22.79 35.10 35.37
C LEU A 644 -22.47 33.61 35.58
N SER A 645 -21.93 33.36 36.76
CA SER A 645 -21.19 32.22 37.32
C SER A 645 -22.03 31.00 37.74
N PRO A 646 -21.38 29.88 38.11
CA PRO A 646 -22.02 28.64 38.54
C PRO A 646 -22.19 28.57 40.06
N THR A 647 -23.37 28.10 40.51
CA THR A 647 -23.66 27.23 41.68
C THR A 647 -25.11 27.45 42.09
N ASP A 648 -25.94 26.39 42.12
CA ASP A 648 -26.48 25.92 43.39
C ASP A 648 -27.28 24.61 43.27
N TYR A 649 -26.88 23.72 44.17
CA TYR A 649 -27.50 22.54 44.74
C TYR A 649 -29.02 22.37 44.59
N TYR A 650 -29.43 21.17 44.16
CA TYR A 650 -30.58 20.50 44.77
C TYR A 650 -30.16 19.14 45.30
N THR A 651 -29.99 19.07 46.62
CA THR A 651 -29.91 17.86 47.42
C THR A 651 -31.28 17.18 47.49
N PRO A 652 -31.35 15.84 47.49
CA PRO A 652 -32.56 15.09 47.81
C PRO A 652 -32.65 14.87 49.33
N ASN A 653 -33.84 15.03 49.92
CA ASN A 653 -34.14 14.56 51.28
C ASN A 653 -35.64 14.20 51.41
N PRO A 654 -36.07 13.43 52.42
CA PRO A 654 -36.67 12.10 52.24
C PRO A 654 -38.02 11.89 52.97
N LYS A 655 -38.55 10.64 52.92
CA LYS A 655 -39.71 10.06 53.68
C LYS A 655 -41.09 10.49 53.15
N SER A 656 -42.15 9.68 53.03
CA SER A 656 -42.61 8.35 53.53
C SER A 656 -44.06 8.16 52.99
N PRO A 657 -44.86 7.11 53.31
CA PRO A 657 -44.62 5.68 53.54
C PRO A 657 -45.55 4.77 52.69
N ILE A 658 -45.30 3.46 52.83
CA ILE A 658 -46.03 2.27 52.38
C ILE A 658 -47.53 2.28 52.79
N PRO A 659 -48.40 1.48 52.14
CA PRO A 659 -49.06 0.44 52.93
C PRO A 659 -49.00 -0.95 52.31
N HIS A 660 -48.70 -1.90 53.18
CA HIS A 660 -48.73 -3.34 52.99
C HIS A 660 -50.18 -3.82 52.89
N GLN A 661 -50.42 -4.84 52.09
CA GLN A 661 -51.32 -5.92 52.49
C GLN A 661 -50.78 -7.26 51.96
N ASN A 662 -50.46 -8.14 52.90
CA ASN A 662 -50.29 -9.57 52.70
C ASN A 662 -51.65 -10.22 52.49
N VAL A 663 -51.64 -11.43 51.92
CA VAL A 663 -52.22 -12.66 52.48
C VAL A 663 -52.90 -13.54 51.40
N ASP A 664 -52.34 -14.76 51.32
CA ASP A 664 -52.94 -16.07 51.05
C ASP A 664 -52.99 -16.77 49.69
N VAL A 665 -52.56 -18.02 49.83
CA VAL A 665 -52.51 -19.20 48.97
C VAL A 665 -53.92 -19.77 48.81
N ILE A 666 -54.36 -20.03 47.58
CA ILE A 666 -55.32 -21.12 47.28
C ILE A 666 -54.90 -21.84 45.98
N SER A 667 -54.90 -23.16 46.09
CA SER A 667 -54.65 -24.20 45.10
C SER A 667 -55.70 -24.31 43.99
N ASP A 668 -55.21 -24.64 42.79
CA ASP A 668 -55.68 -25.71 41.88
C ASP A 668 -57.20 -25.83 41.56
N GLN A 669 -57.57 -25.61 40.28
CA GLN A 669 -58.17 -26.61 39.37
C GLN A 669 -58.99 -26.02 38.20
N THR A 670 -58.79 -26.65 37.04
CA THR A 670 -59.70 -26.83 35.88
C THR A 670 -59.96 -25.68 34.90
N SER A 671 -59.27 -25.80 33.75
CA SER A 671 -59.79 -25.81 32.38
C SER A 671 -61.23 -25.32 32.16
N GLN A 672 -61.38 -24.13 31.58
CA GLN A 672 -62.48 -23.84 30.65
C GLN A 672 -62.08 -22.77 29.62
N LYS A 673 -62.31 -23.12 28.34
CA LYS A 673 -62.19 -22.28 27.16
C LYS A 673 -62.80 -20.89 27.38
N MET A 674 -61.99 -19.84 27.27
CA MET A 674 -62.48 -18.49 26.97
C MET A 674 -61.84 -18.02 25.67
N LYS A 675 -62.59 -18.15 24.58
CA LYS A 675 -62.41 -17.34 23.37
C LYS A 675 -62.69 -15.89 23.75
N MET A 676 -61.64 -15.09 23.98
CA MET A 676 -61.79 -13.63 23.95
C MET A 676 -61.64 -13.16 22.50
N LYS A 677 -62.74 -12.62 21.98
CA LYS A 677 -62.80 -11.84 20.74
C LYS A 677 -61.76 -10.73 20.81
N LEU A 678 -60.74 -10.81 19.96
CA LEU A 678 -59.94 -9.66 19.58
C LEU A 678 -60.75 -8.92 18.49
N ASN A 679 -60.99 -7.63 18.71
CA ASN A 679 -61.71 -6.79 17.76
C ASN A 679 -60.97 -6.77 16.42
N SER A 680 -61.74 -7.03 15.37
CA SER A 680 -61.40 -6.86 13.98
C SER A 680 -61.13 -5.38 13.67
N SER A 681 -59.86 -5.01 13.62
CA SER A 681 -59.38 -3.83 12.90
C SER A 681 -57.92 -4.07 12.52
N GLN A 682 -57.76 -4.51 11.26
CA GLN A 682 -56.53 -4.71 10.49
C GLN A 682 -55.60 -5.87 10.93
N GLU A 683 -55.93 -7.09 10.48
CA GLU A 683 -54.89 -8.07 10.14
C GLU A 683 -54.10 -7.49 8.96
N VAL A 684 -53.05 -6.73 9.25
CA VAL A 684 -52.06 -6.35 8.24
C VAL A 684 -51.24 -7.61 7.97
N GLU A 685 -51.48 -8.24 6.83
CA GLU A 685 -50.62 -9.28 6.29
C GLU A 685 -49.21 -8.70 6.13
N MET A 686 -48.28 -9.13 6.98
CA MET A 686 -46.90 -8.64 6.95
C MET A 686 -46.20 -9.18 5.71
N LYS A 687 -46.11 -8.34 4.67
CA LYS A 687 -45.41 -8.65 3.42
C LYS A 687 -43.91 -8.38 3.57
N TRP A 688 -43.11 -9.39 3.27
CA TRP A 688 -41.64 -9.30 3.28
C TRP A 688 -41.10 -9.33 1.85
N ASP A 689 -40.25 -8.36 1.52
CA ASP A 689 -39.59 -8.27 0.23
C ASP A 689 -38.09 -8.57 0.35
N LEU A 690 -37.48 -9.06 -0.74
CA LEU A 690 -36.01 -9.23 -0.81
C LEU A 690 -35.31 -7.90 -1.03
N CYS A 691 -34.13 -7.73 -0.42
CA CYS A 691 -33.28 -6.57 -0.70
C CYS A 691 -32.82 -6.58 -2.17
N LYS A 692 -33.00 -5.44 -2.87
CA LYS A 692 -32.67 -5.28 -4.29
C LYS A 692 -31.19 -4.93 -4.49
N GLY A 693 -30.54 -5.44 -5.54
CA GLY A 693 -29.18 -5.06 -5.96
C GLY A 693 -28.25 -6.24 -6.30
N ALA A 694 -27.17 -5.95 -7.04
CA ALA A 694 -26.19 -6.94 -7.52
C ALA A 694 -25.42 -7.65 -6.40
N GLU A 695 -25.21 -6.99 -5.26
CA GLU A 695 -24.58 -7.55 -4.04
C GLU A 695 -25.60 -7.89 -2.94
N SER A 696 -26.88 -8.07 -3.29
CA SER A 696 -27.97 -8.26 -2.32
C SER A 696 -27.72 -9.38 -1.31
N VAL A 697 -26.97 -10.42 -1.67
CA VAL A 697 -26.64 -11.58 -0.80
C VAL A 697 -25.73 -11.21 0.37
N ASP A 698 -24.82 -10.24 0.19
CA ASP A 698 -23.86 -9.79 1.20
C ASP A 698 -24.08 -8.31 1.58
N TYR A 699 -25.30 -7.82 1.38
CA TYR A 699 -25.69 -6.45 1.68
C TYR A 699 -25.59 -6.14 3.18
N ILE A 700 -24.88 -5.07 3.51
CA ILE A 700 -24.71 -4.55 4.87
C ILE A 700 -25.24 -3.11 4.89
N PRO A 701 -26.42 -2.86 5.48
CA PRO A 701 -27.12 -1.58 5.33
C PRO A 701 -26.27 -0.34 5.64
N CYS A 702 -25.48 -0.38 6.73
CA CYS A 702 -24.67 0.76 7.15
C CYS A 702 -23.34 0.92 6.40
N LEU A 703 -22.91 -0.06 5.60
CA LEU A 703 -21.66 0.04 4.82
C LEU A 703 -21.93 0.17 3.32
N ASP A 704 -23.11 -0.28 2.86
CA ASP A 704 -23.52 -0.30 1.45
C ASP A 704 -24.52 0.82 1.13
N ASN A 705 -24.57 1.87 1.96
CA ASN A 705 -25.36 3.07 1.67
C ASN A 705 -24.68 3.93 0.61
N TYR A 706 -24.80 3.50 -0.64
CA TYR A 706 -24.20 4.18 -1.79
C TYR A 706 -24.66 5.63 -1.94
N ALA A 707 -25.87 5.98 -1.50
CA ALA A 707 -26.38 7.34 -1.54
C ALA A 707 -25.57 8.25 -0.61
N ALA A 708 -25.36 7.85 0.65
CA ALA A 708 -24.54 8.60 1.60
C ALA A 708 -23.06 8.67 1.15
N ILE A 709 -22.51 7.54 0.66
CA ILE A 709 -21.11 7.48 0.21
C ILE A 709 -20.86 8.39 -1.00
N LYS A 710 -21.83 8.54 -1.91
CA LYS A 710 -21.73 9.46 -3.08
C LYS A 710 -21.71 10.93 -2.67
N GLN A 711 -22.32 11.29 -1.53
CA GLN A 711 -22.37 12.67 -1.03
C GLN A 711 -21.08 13.12 -0.33
N LEU A 712 -20.16 12.21 -0.03
CA LEU A 712 -18.90 12.53 0.64
C LEU A 712 -17.98 13.42 -0.23
N LYS A 713 -17.46 14.50 0.35
CA LYS A 713 -16.59 15.47 -0.33
C LYS A 713 -15.18 14.93 -0.64
N SER A 714 -14.70 13.95 0.14
CA SER A 714 -13.34 13.38 0.01
C SER A 714 -13.33 11.91 0.41
N ARG A 715 -12.40 11.15 -0.18
CA ARG A 715 -12.15 9.73 0.17
C ARG A 715 -10.80 9.50 0.87
N ARG A 716 -10.06 10.58 1.14
CA ARG A 716 -8.66 10.52 1.62
C ARG A 716 -8.52 9.86 3.00
N HIS A 717 -9.49 10.04 3.88
CA HIS A 717 -9.45 9.55 5.27
C HIS A 717 -10.26 8.27 5.48
N MET A 718 -10.52 7.49 4.43
CA MET A 718 -11.28 6.24 4.50
C MET A 718 -12.74 6.38 5.00
N GLU A 719 -13.28 7.60 5.05
CA GLU A 719 -14.67 7.93 5.45
C GLU A 719 -15.72 7.11 4.69
N HIS A 720 -15.46 6.83 3.41
CA HIS A 720 -16.33 6.02 2.55
C HIS A 720 -16.44 4.54 2.98
N ARG A 721 -15.63 4.09 3.94
CA ARG A 721 -15.67 2.73 4.51
C ARG A 721 -16.15 2.72 5.98
N GLU A 722 -16.54 3.87 6.50
CA GLU A 722 -17.15 4.00 7.82
C GLU A 722 -18.66 3.71 7.76
N ARG A 723 -19.31 3.72 8.93
CA ARG A 723 -20.75 3.52 9.05
C ARG A 723 -21.52 4.74 8.53
N HIS A 724 -22.41 4.50 7.58
CA HIS A 724 -23.39 5.44 7.03
C HIS A 724 -24.76 4.74 6.97
N CYS A 725 -25.44 4.62 8.11
CA CYS A 725 -26.71 3.90 8.18
C CYS A 725 -27.86 4.64 7.46
N PRO A 726 -28.74 3.92 6.73
CA PRO A 726 -29.93 4.52 6.11
C PRO A 726 -31.01 4.83 7.15
N GLU A 727 -31.72 5.94 6.96
CA GLU A 727 -32.89 6.32 7.77
C GLU A 727 -34.14 6.38 6.86
N PRO A 728 -35.19 5.55 7.11
CA PRO A 728 -35.30 4.52 8.14
C PRO A 728 -34.50 3.23 7.83
N SER A 729 -34.22 2.44 8.87
CA SER A 729 -33.57 1.12 8.73
C SER A 729 -34.36 0.20 7.79
N PRO A 730 -33.68 -0.58 6.92
CA PRO A 730 -34.33 -1.39 5.90
C PRO A 730 -35.11 -2.55 6.52
N LYS A 731 -36.29 -2.82 5.96
CA LYS A 731 -37.17 -3.95 6.35
C LYS A 731 -37.06 -5.15 5.40
N CYS A 732 -36.17 -5.10 4.41
CA CYS A 732 -36.01 -6.15 3.40
C CYS A 732 -35.20 -7.34 3.93
N LEU A 733 -35.46 -8.53 3.39
CA LEU A 733 -34.75 -9.75 3.73
C LEU A 733 -33.61 -10.02 2.76
N ILE A 734 -32.50 -10.52 3.29
CA ILE A 734 -31.33 -10.86 2.48
C ILE A 734 -31.52 -12.24 1.82
N PRO A 735 -31.33 -12.36 0.48
CA PRO A 735 -31.41 -13.64 -0.22
C PRO A 735 -30.31 -14.60 0.24
N LEU A 736 -30.54 -15.91 0.06
CA LEU A 736 -29.53 -16.93 0.29
C LEU A 736 -28.62 -17.07 -0.94
N PRO A 737 -27.31 -17.34 -0.76
CA PRO A 737 -26.44 -17.74 -1.85
C PRO A 737 -26.97 -19.00 -2.56
N ASP A 738 -26.69 -19.11 -3.85
CA ASP A 738 -27.02 -20.32 -4.62
C ASP A 738 -26.29 -21.53 -4.01
N ASN A 739 -27.03 -22.62 -3.78
CA ASN A 739 -26.52 -23.84 -3.13
C ASN A 739 -25.96 -23.66 -1.71
N TYR A 740 -26.44 -22.68 -0.93
CA TYR A 740 -26.04 -22.50 0.46
C TYR A 740 -26.13 -23.79 1.29
N LYS A 741 -25.04 -24.13 1.99
CA LYS A 741 -24.91 -25.31 2.86
C LYS A 741 -24.76 -24.90 4.32
N GLN A 742 -25.13 -25.80 5.24
CA GLN A 742 -24.85 -25.60 6.67
C GLN A 742 -23.32 -25.53 6.91
N PRO A 743 -22.84 -24.64 7.79
CA PRO A 743 -21.40 -24.48 8.05
C PRO A 743 -20.73 -25.76 8.53
N VAL A 744 -19.43 -25.87 8.24
CA VAL A 744 -18.61 -26.98 8.72
C VAL A 744 -18.54 -26.94 10.26
N PRO A 745 -18.72 -28.06 10.97
CA PRO A 745 -18.60 -28.09 12.43
C PRO A 745 -17.17 -27.76 12.92
N TRP A 746 -17.08 -27.08 14.06
CA TRP A 746 -15.81 -26.84 14.76
C TRP A 746 -15.20 -28.17 15.26
N PRO A 747 -13.86 -28.38 15.19
CA PRO A 747 -12.79 -27.44 14.84
C PRO A 747 -12.42 -27.40 13.36
N LYS A 748 -13.02 -28.25 12.51
CA LYS A 748 -12.66 -28.32 11.08
C LYS A 748 -12.94 -27.00 10.35
N SER A 749 -13.97 -26.26 10.76
CA SER A 749 -14.26 -24.92 10.22
C SER A 749 -13.10 -23.94 10.34
N ARG A 750 -12.19 -24.12 11.31
CA ARG A 750 -11.00 -23.27 11.42
C ARG A 750 -10.14 -23.29 10.16
N ASP A 751 -10.02 -24.44 9.52
CA ASP A 751 -9.06 -24.66 8.43
C ASP A 751 -9.76 -24.82 7.06
N MET A 752 -11.07 -25.09 7.02
CA MET A 752 -11.84 -25.19 5.77
C MET A 752 -13.28 -24.70 5.90
N ILE A 753 -13.84 -24.10 4.84
CA ILE A 753 -15.26 -23.71 4.74
C ILE A 753 -15.82 -24.08 3.36
N TRP A 754 -17.15 -24.04 3.20
CA TRP A 754 -17.80 -24.24 1.90
C TRP A 754 -17.57 -23.06 0.95
N TYR A 755 -17.23 -23.35 -0.30
CA TYR A 755 -17.08 -22.33 -1.35
C TYR A 755 -18.40 -21.61 -1.64
N ASP A 756 -19.51 -22.35 -1.75
CA ASP A 756 -20.83 -21.82 -2.12
C ASP A 756 -21.41 -20.86 -1.07
N ASN A 757 -20.96 -20.96 0.19
CA ASN A 757 -21.40 -20.04 1.25
C ASN A 757 -20.77 -18.65 1.13
N VAL A 758 -19.60 -18.55 0.48
CA VAL A 758 -18.84 -17.30 0.30
C VAL A 758 -18.20 -17.30 -1.10
N PRO A 759 -19.00 -17.20 -2.18
CA PRO A 759 -18.53 -17.41 -3.55
C PRO A 759 -17.84 -16.17 -4.11
N HIS A 760 -16.71 -15.76 -3.51
CA HIS A 760 -15.87 -14.65 -4.01
C HIS A 760 -14.67 -15.19 -4.80
N PRO A 761 -14.78 -15.37 -6.14
CA PRO A 761 -13.72 -15.98 -6.95
C PRO A 761 -12.44 -15.12 -7.00
N LYS A 762 -12.59 -13.79 -6.95
CA LYS A 762 -11.49 -12.83 -7.12
C LYS A 762 -10.38 -12.99 -6.07
N LEU A 763 -10.71 -13.22 -4.79
CA LEU A 763 -9.70 -13.37 -3.74
C LEU A 763 -8.89 -14.67 -3.92
N VAL A 764 -9.56 -15.77 -4.27
CA VAL A 764 -8.94 -17.08 -4.46
C VAL A 764 -7.96 -17.06 -5.63
N GLU A 765 -8.34 -16.40 -6.74
CA GLU A 765 -7.51 -16.29 -7.93
C GLU A 765 -6.34 -15.33 -7.72
N TYR A 766 -6.58 -14.15 -7.12
CA TYR A 766 -5.55 -13.12 -6.90
C TYR A 766 -4.50 -13.51 -5.85
N LYS A 767 -4.84 -14.36 -4.86
CA LYS A 767 -3.95 -14.69 -3.72
C LYS A 767 -3.50 -16.16 -3.66
N LYS A 768 -3.68 -16.93 -4.74
CA LYS A 768 -3.33 -18.36 -4.82
C LYS A 768 -1.85 -18.64 -4.47
N GLU A 769 -0.93 -17.77 -4.92
CA GLU A 769 0.51 -17.93 -4.72
C GLU A 769 0.98 -17.67 -3.28
N GLN A 770 0.20 -16.94 -2.48
CA GLN A 770 0.59 -16.52 -1.13
C GLN A 770 0.13 -17.49 -0.04
N ASN A 771 -0.47 -18.63 -0.41
CA ASN A 771 -1.03 -19.61 0.52
C ASN A 771 -2.04 -19.01 1.54
N TRP A 772 -2.78 -17.97 1.18
CA TRP A 772 -3.82 -17.41 2.06
C TRP A 772 -5.06 -18.31 2.09
N VAL A 773 -5.56 -18.65 0.90
CA VAL A 773 -6.76 -19.45 0.67
C VAL A 773 -6.51 -20.30 -0.58
N LYS A 774 -6.89 -21.57 -0.55
CA LYS A 774 -6.87 -22.47 -1.70
C LYS A 774 -8.25 -23.07 -1.89
N LYS A 775 -8.73 -23.13 -3.13
CA LYS A 775 -9.91 -23.92 -3.46
C LYS A 775 -9.49 -25.37 -3.64
N ASP A 776 -10.09 -26.27 -2.88
CA ASP A 776 -9.90 -27.72 -2.95
C ASP A 776 -11.28 -28.38 -3.05
N GLY A 777 -11.68 -28.78 -4.27
CA GLY A 777 -13.02 -29.25 -4.57
C GLY A 777 -14.11 -28.21 -4.26
N GLU A 778 -15.05 -28.60 -3.39
CA GLU A 778 -16.15 -27.75 -2.88
C GLU A 778 -15.74 -26.87 -1.68
N PHE A 779 -14.51 -27.00 -1.19
CA PHE A 779 -14.03 -26.31 0.00
C PHE A 779 -13.03 -25.21 -0.33
N LEU A 780 -13.03 -24.17 0.51
CA LEU A 780 -11.95 -23.21 0.65
C LEU A 780 -11.12 -23.59 1.87
N VAL A 781 -9.84 -23.88 1.65
CA VAL A 781 -8.87 -24.30 2.66
C VAL A 781 -7.93 -23.16 3.01
N PHE A 782 -7.66 -22.97 4.30
CA PHE A 782 -6.81 -21.91 4.85
C PHE A 782 -5.54 -22.52 5.46
N PRO A 783 -4.45 -22.66 4.69
CA PRO A 783 -3.24 -23.32 5.17
C PRO A 783 -2.41 -22.46 6.15
N GLY A 784 -2.94 -21.32 6.61
CA GLY A 784 -2.26 -20.44 7.56
C GLY A 784 -1.09 -19.65 6.95
N GLY A 785 -0.99 -19.57 5.63
CA GLY A 785 0.01 -18.77 4.92
C GLY A 785 -0.37 -17.29 4.83
N GLY A 786 0.61 -16.46 4.48
CA GLY A 786 0.48 -15.01 4.52
C GLY A 786 1.62 -14.29 3.80
N THR A 787 1.43 -13.03 3.38
CA THR A 787 2.58 -12.22 2.93
C THR A 787 3.60 -12.01 4.05
N GLN A 788 3.11 -11.91 5.29
CA GLN A 788 3.92 -11.83 6.51
C GLN A 788 4.05 -13.19 7.22
N PHE A 789 3.41 -14.24 6.71
CA PHE A 789 3.42 -15.59 7.29
C PHE A 789 3.95 -16.60 6.25
N LYS A 790 5.15 -16.35 5.72
CA LYS A 790 5.76 -17.19 4.66
C LYS A 790 5.93 -18.64 5.10
N PHE A 791 6.36 -18.86 6.34
CA PHE A 791 6.51 -20.18 6.98
C PHE A 791 5.31 -20.57 7.86
N GLY A 792 4.16 -19.90 7.66
CA GLY A 792 2.93 -20.11 8.45
C GLY A 792 2.83 -19.24 9.71
N VAL A 793 1.61 -19.10 10.22
CA VAL A 793 1.31 -18.32 11.43
C VAL A 793 1.99 -18.89 12.67
N THR A 794 2.11 -20.22 12.78
CA THR A 794 2.72 -20.88 13.96
C THR A 794 4.16 -20.41 14.18
N HIS A 795 4.97 -20.39 13.11
CA HIS A 795 6.34 -19.90 13.16
C HIS A 795 6.41 -18.43 13.61
N TYR A 796 5.47 -17.60 13.18
CA TYR A 796 5.42 -16.19 13.55
C TYR A 796 5.03 -15.97 15.02
N VAL A 797 4.09 -16.75 15.56
CA VAL A 797 3.73 -16.68 16.99
C VAL A 797 4.90 -17.13 17.86
N GLU A 798 5.61 -18.20 17.48
CA GLU A 798 6.84 -18.62 18.16
C GLU A 798 7.96 -17.58 18.06
N PHE A 799 8.07 -16.88 16.93
CA PHE A 799 9.01 -15.77 16.77
C PHE A 799 8.71 -14.62 17.74
N ILE A 800 7.44 -14.25 17.93
CA ILE A 800 7.04 -13.24 18.92
C ILE A 800 7.41 -13.70 20.34
N GLU A 801 7.12 -14.96 20.70
CA GLU A 801 7.46 -15.51 22.01
C GLU A 801 8.97 -15.49 22.28
N LYS A 802 9.79 -15.82 21.25
CA LYS A 802 11.26 -15.75 21.32
C LYS A 802 11.76 -14.31 21.43
N ALA A 803 11.15 -13.37 20.70
CA ALA A 803 11.54 -11.97 20.69
C ALA A 803 11.26 -11.26 22.03
N LEU A 804 10.18 -11.64 22.72
CA LEU A 804 9.85 -11.09 24.03
C LEU A 804 9.19 -12.16 24.93
N PRO A 805 9.99 -12.86 25.77
CA PRO A 805 9.50 -13.92 26.65
C PRO A 805 8.52 -13.47 27.74
N SER A 806 8.34 -12.16 27.93
CA SER A 806 7.32 -11.62 28.83
C SER A 806 5.91 -11.79 28.26
N ILE A 807 5.75 -11.98 26.95
CA ILE A 807 4.46 -12.30 26.32
C ILE A 807 4.17 -13.79 26.56
N LYS A 808 3.30 -14.09 27.53
CA LYS A 808 2.83 -15.44 27.85
C LYS A 808 1.36 -15.57 27.47
N TRP A 809 1.12 -16.03 26.25
CA TRP A 809 -0.23 -16.29 25.74
C TRP A 809 -1.06 -17.16 26.69
N GLY A 810 -2.33 -16.79 26.88
CA GLY A 810 -3.26 -17.51 27.76
C GLY A 810 -2.98 -17.36 29.25
N LYS A 811 -1.95 -16.58 29.64
CA LYS A 811 -1.62 -16.29 31.05
C LYS A 811 -1.74 -14.81 31.35
N ASN A 812 -0.80 -14.01 30.85
CA ASN A 812 -0.80 -12.56 31.06
C ASN A 812 -1.41 -11.78 29.88
N ILE A 813 -1.40 -12.36 28.68
CA ILE A 813 -2.08 -11.85 27.49
C ILE A 813 -3.29 -12.74 27.21
N ARG A 814 -4.50 -12.18 27.30
CA ARG A 814 -5.77 -12.89 27.04
C ARG A 814 -6.55 -12.24 25.91
N VAL A 815 -6.67 -10.92 25.89
CA VAL A 815 -7.50 -10.20 24.91
C VAL A 815 -6.62 -9.41 23.95
N VAL A 816 -6.69 -9.76 22.67
CA VAL A 816 -5.85 -9.21 21.61
C VAL A 816 -6.69 -8.52 20.55
N LEU A 817 -6.24 -7.36 20.06
CA LEU A 817 -6.80 -6.69 18.89
C LEU A 817 -5.91 -6.96 17.67
N ASP A 818 -6.47 -7.49 16.59
CA ASP A 818 -5.75 -7.73 15.34
C ASP A 818 -6.26 -6.77 14.25
N VAL A 819 -5.40 -5.80 13.90
CA VAL A 819 -5.74 -4.68 13.01
C VAL A 819 -5.43 -5.03 11.56
N GLY A 820 -6.40 -4.80 10.67
CA GLY A 820 -6.21 -5.00 9.23
C GLY A 820 -5.97 -6.47 8.88
N CYS A 821 -6.59 -7.37 9.64
CA CYS A 821 -6.42 -8.79 9.45
C CYS A 821 -7.23 -9.26 8.26
N GLY A 822 -6.59 -10.00 7.36
CA GLY A 822 -7.27 -10.61 6.21
C GLY A 822 -8.26 -11.68 6.64
N VAL A 823 -7.84 -12.93 6.64
CA VAL A 823 -8.70 -14.08 6.98
C VAL A 823 -8.70 -14.44 8.48
N ALA A 824 -8.19 -13.57 9.36
CA ALA A 824 -8.08 -13.82 10.82
C ALA A 824 -7.19 -15.03 11.24
N SER A 825 -6.22 -15.44 10.41
CA SER A 825 -5.39 -16.63 10.71
C SER A 825 -4.54 -16.48 11.98
N PHE A 826 -4.08 -15.27 12.32
CA PHE A 826 -3.35 -15.01 13.56
C PHE A 826 -4.25 -15.28 14.78
N GLY A 827 -5.45 -14.70 14.81
CA GLY A 827 -6.44 -14.94 15.86
C GLY A 827 -6.90 -16.40 15.93
N GLY A 828 -7.09 -17.06 14.78
CA GLY A 828 -7.50 -18.46 14.71
C GLY A 828 -6.52 -19.43 15.37
N PHE A 829 -5.21 -19.19 15.25
CA PHE A 829 -4.18 -20.01 15.89
C PHE A 829 -4.02 -19.71 17.39
N LEU A 830 -4.25 -18.46 17.80
CA LEU A 830 -4.19 -18.04 19.20
C LEU A 830 -5.31 -18.62 20.07
N LEU A 831 -6.42 -19.05 19.47
CA LEU A 831 -7.50 -19.75 20.18
C LEU A 831 -6.99 -21.03 20.88
N ASP A 832 -6.06 -21.76 20.27
CA ASP A 832 -5.47 -22.99 20.84
C ASP A 832 -4.58 -22.68 22.09
N LYS A 833 -4.18 -21.42 22.27
CA LYS A 833 -3.38 -20.93 23.41
C LYS A 833 -4.24 -20.19 24.46
N ASP A 834 -5.55 -20.38 24.46
CA ASP A 834 -6.49 -19.66 25.34
C ASP A 834 -6.37 -18.13 25.21
N VAL A 835 -6.18 -17.63 23.99
CA VAL A 835 -6.19 -16.19 23.69
C VAL A 835 -7.35 -15.88 22.76
N ILE A 836 -8.13 -14.87 23.13
CA ILE A 836 -9.25 -14.41 22.31
C ILE A 836 -8.84 -13.15 21.56
N THR A 837 -8.95 -13.21 20.23
CA THR A 837 -8.53 -12.13 19.34
C THR A 837 -9.73 -11.54 18.65
N MET A 838 -9.94 -10.23 18.82
CA MET A 838 -10.89 -9.46 18.03
C MET A 838 -10.18 -8.98 16.77
N SER A 839 -10.53 -9.54 15.61
CA SER A 839 -9.97 -9.12 14.33
C SER A 839 -10.87 -8.09 13.66
N PHE A 840 -10.32 -7.04 13.06
CA PHE A 840 -11.13 -6.16 12.22
C PHE A 840 -10.43 -5.74 10.93
N ALA A 841 -11.25 -5.53 9.90
CA ALA A 841 -10.84 -5.00 8.61
C ALA A 841 -12.03 -4.29 7.95
N PRO A 842 -11.78 -3.32 7.05
CA PRO A 842 -12.84 -2.70 6.26
C PRO A 842 -13.40 -3.67 5.22
N LYS A 843 -14.63 -3.43 4.75
CA LYS A 843 -15.10 -3.97 3.47
C LYS A 843 -14.25 -3.32 2.36
N ASP A 844 -13.38 -4.10 1.73
CA ASP A 844 -12.44 -3.64 0.69
C ASP A 844 -12.72 -4.29 -0.67
N GLU A 845 -11.97 -3.91 -1.70
CA GLU A 845 -12.13 -4.41 -3.09
C GLU A 845 -12.03 -5.93 -3.25
N HIS A 846 -11.47 -6.63 -2.26
CA HIS A 846 -11.37 -8.08 -2.32
C HIS A 846 -12.63 -8.78 -1.81
N GLU A 847 -13.48 -8.06 -1.07
CA GLU A 847 -14.72 -8.50 -0.41
C GLU A 847 -14.57 -9.78 0.45
N ALA A 848 -15.43 -9.98 1.44
CA ALA A 848 -15.47 -11.19 2.29
C ALA A 848 -14.31 -11.51 3.26
N GLN A 849 -13.28 -10.67 3.45
CA GLN A 849 -12.17 -10.98 4.40
C GLN A 849 -12.66 -11.36 5.81
N ILE A 850 -13.50 -10.50 6.41
CA ILE A 850 -14.13 -10.75 7.72
C ILE A 850 -15.21 -11.84 7.66
N GLN A 851 -15.89 -12.00 6.51
CA GLN A 851 -16.85 -13.08 6.31
C GLN A 851 -16.16 -14.45 6.40
N PHE A 852 -14.97 -14.61 5.80
CA PHE A 852 -14.16 -15.83 5.94
C PHE A 852 -13.81 -16.11 7.40
N ALA A 853 -13.40 -15.09 8.17
CA ALA A 853 -13.10 -15.25 9.59
C ALA A 853 -14.34 -15.73 10.38
N LEU A 854 -15.50 -15.15 10.12
CA LEU A 854 -16.76 -15.50 10.80
C LEU A 854 -17.27 -16.88 10.38
N GLU A 855 -17.20 -17.27 9.10
CA GLU A 855 -17.51 -18.63 8.63
C GLU A 855 -16.61 -19.69 9.26
N ARG A 856 -15.34 -19.34 9.51
CA ARG A 856 -14.39 -20.23 10.19
C ARG A 856 -14.62 -20.34 11.70
N GLY A 857 -15.47 -19.49 12.28
CA GLY A 857 -15.74 -19.46 13.72
C GLY A 857 -14.71 -18.68 14.54
N ILE A 858 -14.07 -17.67 13.95
CA ILE A 858 -13.05 -16.81 14.56
C ILE A 858 -13.68 -15.42 14.86
N PRO A 859 -13.44 -14.82 16.04
CA PRO A 859 -14.01 -13.51 16.37
C PRO A 859 -13.50 -12.39 15.46
N ALA A 860 -14.42 -11.72 14.79
CA ALA A 860 -14.10 -10.63 13.88
C ALA A 860 -15.24 -9.62 13.74
N THR A 861 -14.93 -8.38 13.33
CA THR A 861 -15.91 -7.31 13.10
C THR A 861 -15.49 -6.41 11.93
N LEU A 862 -16.45 -5.75 11.28
CA LEU A 862 -16.17 -4.78 10.22
C LEU A 862 -15.95 -3.39 10.83
N SER A 863 -14.74 -2.85 10.65
CA SER A 863 -14.39 -1.52 11.14
C SER A 863 -13.19 -0.95 10.39
N VAL A 864 -12.99 0.36 10.49
CA VAL A 864 -11.86 1.09 9.92
C VAL A 864 -11.46 2.21 10.88
N ILE A 865 -10.16 2.51 10.95
CA ILE A 865 -9.67 3.70 11.66
C ILE A 865 -9.62 4.85 10.64
N GLY A 866 -10.77 5.50 10.44
CA GLY A 866 -10.92 6.64 9.51
C GLY A 866 -10.94 7.97 10.26
N THR A 867 -12.14 8.49 10.48
CA THR A 867 -12.43 9.73 11.21
C THR A 867 -13.12 9.51 12.56
N GLN A 868 -13.68 8.33 12.81
CA GLN A 868 -14.38 7.98 14.06
C GLN A 868 -13.56 7.05 14.96
N GLN A 869 -13.84 7.11 16.27
CA GLN A 869 -13.29 6.17 17.26
C GLN A 869 -13.84 4.75 17.04
N LEU A 870 -13.05 3.76 17.44
CA LEU A 870 -13.51 2.37 17.45
C LEU A 870 -14.56 2.18 18.56
N THR A 871 -15.51 1.29 18.32
CA THR A 871 -16.63 0.94 19.23
C THR A 871 -16.19 0.09 20.44
N PHE A 872 -14.94 0.26 20.87
CA PHE A 872 -14.33 -0.39 22.01
C PHE A 872 -14.11 0.63 23.15
N PRO A 873 -14.16 0.19 24.42
CA PRO A 873 -13.88 1.06 25.55
C PRO A 873 -12.40 1.43 25.59
N SER A 874 -12.06 2.44 26.39
CA SER A 874 -10.68 2.75 26.70
C SER A 874 -10.04 1.62 27.53
N ASN A 875 -8.73 1.41 27.36
CA ASN A 875 -7.96 0.37 28.05
C ASN A 875 -8.58 -1.04 27.93
N ALA A 876 -9.07 -1.42 26.74
CA ALA A 876 -9.73 -2.70 26.50
C ALA A 876 -8.73 -3.86 26.33
N PHE A 877 -7.69 -3.68 25.51
CA PHE A 877 -6.85 -4.77 25.00
C PHE A 877 -5.50 -4.90 25.72
N ASP A 878 -5.05 -6.13 25.93
CA ASP A 878 -3.74 -6.43 26.53
C ASP A 878 -2.60 -6.26 25.51
N LEU A 879 -2.88 -6.60 24.24
CA LEU A 879 -1.95 -6.55 23.12
C LEU A 879 -2.68 -6.15 21.83
N ILE A 880 -2.04 -5.31 21.02
CA ILE A 880 -2.51 -4.94 19.68
C ILE A 880 -1.49 -5.43 18.65
N HIS A 881 -1.97 -6.08 17.61
CA HIS A 881 -1.16 -6.63 16.53
C HIS A 881 -1.54 -5.96 15.20
N CYS A 882 -0.55 -5.57 14.40
CA CYS A 882 -0.72 -5.16 13.00
C CYS A 882 0.38 -5.81 12.15
N ALA A 883 -0.03 -6.68 11.22
CA ALA A 883 0.84 -7.23 10.19
C ALA A 883 0.42 -6.70 8.82
N ARG A 884 1.17 -5.73 8.26
CA ARG A 884 0.87 -5.07 6.98
C ARG A 884 -0.58 -4.56 6.87
N CYS A 885 -1.10 -4.00 7.96
CA CYS A 885 -2.52 -3.63 8.10
C CYS A 885 -3.02 -2.47 7.20
N ARG A 886 -2.15 -1.90 6.34
CA ARG A 886 -2.45 -0.75 5.44
C ARG A 886 -2.99 0.50 6.15
N VAL A 887 -2.79 0.61 7.46
CA VAL A 887 -3.10 1.82 8.23
C VAL A 887 -1.87 2.72 8.22
N HIS A 888 -2.07 3.98 7.85
CA HIS A 888 -1.04 5.02 7.92
C HIS A 888 -1.02 5.60 9.33
N TRP A 889 -0.20 5.01 10.21
CA TRP A 889 -0.12 5.39 11.62
C TRP A 889 0.40 6.82 11.86
N ASP A 890 1.18 7.35 10.92
CA ASP A 890 1.74 8.71 10.90
C ASP A 890 0.79 9.76 10.29
N ALA A 891 -0.32 9.34 9.67
CA ALA A 891 -1.25 10.25 9.02
C ALA A 891 -2.07 11.11 10.02
N ASP A 892 -2.57 12.24 9.53
CA ASP A 892 -3.47 13.16 10.25
C ASP A 892 -2.96 13.66 11.61
N GLY A 893 -1.64 13.76 11.76
CA GLY A 893 -0.98 14.13 13.01
C GLY A 893 -0.93 12.99 14.03
N GLY A 894 -1.01 11.74 13.57
CA GLY A 894 -0.91 10.56 14.43
C GLY A 894 -2.21 10.10 15.07
N LYS A 895 -3.37 10.61 14.63
CA LYS A 895 -4.70 10.25 15.19
C LYS A 895 -4.94 8.73 15.24
N PRO A 896 -4.62 7.93 14.20
CA PRO A 896 -4.81 6.48 14.28
C PRO A 896 -4.01 5.84 15.42
N LEU A 897 -2.79 6.33 15.68
CA LEU A 897 -1.96 5.82 16.77
C LEU A 897 -2.48 6.30 18.15
N LEU A 898 -3.07 7.50 18.23
CA LEU A 898 -3.72 8.00 19.43
C LEU A 898 -4.95 7.17 19.82
N GLU A 899 -5.73 6.73 18.84
CA GLU A 899 -6.84 5.80 19.06
C GLU A 899 -6.34 4.44 19.59
N LEU A 900 -5.24 3.92 19.04
CA LEU A 900 -4.55 2.75 19.60
C LEU A 900 -4.13 2.98 21.05
N ASN A 901 -3.61 4.16 21.37
CA ASN A 901 -3.25 4.52 22.73
C ASN A 901 -4.47 4.58 23.66
N ARG A 902 -5.67 4.96 23.19
CA ARG A 902 -6.91 4.93 23.97
C ARG A 902 -7.34 3.50 24.29
N VAL A 903 -7.33 2.60 23.31
CA VAL A 903 -7.86 1.22 23.47
C VAL A 903 -6.83 0.25 24.10
N LEU A 904 -5.53 0.53 24.01
CA LEU A 904 -4.48 -0.30 24.62
C LEU A 904 -4.38 -0.09 26.13
N ARG A 905 -4.30 -1.16 26.92
CA ARG A 905 -4.12 -1.07 28.38
C ARG A 905 -2.75 -0.48 28.78
N PRO A 906 -2.65 0.22 29.93
CA PRO A 906 -1.36 0.69 30.45
C PRO A 906 -0.40 -0.49 30.68
N GLY A 907 0.83 -0.40 30.16
CA GLY A 907 1.80 -1.51 30.16
C GLY A 907 1.64 -2.51 29.02
N GLY A 908 0.60 -2.38 28.20
CA GLY A 908 0.29 -3.28 27.10
C GLY A 908 1.25 -3.16 25.92
N PHE A 909 1.19 -4.14 25.02
CA PHE A 909 2.14 -4.27 23.91
C PHE A 909 1.48 -3.95 22.56
N PHE A 910 2.19 -3.23 21.71
CA PHE A 910 1.84 -3.06 20.30
C PHE A 910 2.91 -3.71 19.42
N ILE A 911 2.51 -4.74 18.68
CA ILE A 911 3.37 -5.46 17.75
C ILE A 911 3.08 -4.95 16.35
N TRP A 912 4.10 -4.38 15.71
CA TRP A 912 4.02 -3.88 14.36
C TRP A 912 5.01 -4.59 13.44
N SER A 913 4.47 -5.30 12.45
CA SER A 913 5.25 -5.94 11.38
C SER A 913 4.81 -5.40 10.03
N ALA A 914 5.61 -4.50 9.47
CA ALA A 914 5.33 -3.83 8.19
C ALA A 914 6.63 -3.53 7.44
N THR A 915 6.54 -3.23 6.15
CA THR A 915 7.72 -2.94 5.32
C THR A 915 8.62 -1.83 5.88
N PRO A 916 8.11 -0.73 6.49
CA PRO A 916 8.96 0.29 7.11
C PRO A 916 9.80 -0.20 8.30
N VAL A 917 9.51 -1.37 8.86
CA VAL A 917 10.23 -1.90 10.02
C VAL A 917 11.56 -2.56 9.60
N TYR A 918 11.61 -3.15 8.41
CA TYR A 918 12.71 -4.01 7.94
C TYR A 918 13.23 -3.68 6.53
N ARG A 919 12.72 -2.64 5.89
CA ARG A 919 13.24 -2.10 4.63
C ARG A 919 13.73 -0.68 4.85
N ASP A 920 14.83 -0.34 4.20
CA ASP A 920 15.54 0.92 4.42
C ASP A 920 15.42 1.91 3.24
N ASN A 921 14.44 1.74 2.36
CA ASN A 921 14.19 2.66 1.25
C ASN A 921 13.71 4.03 1.76
N ASP A 922 14.02 5.13 1.06
CA ASP A 922 13.70 6.52 1.48
C ASP A 922 12.25 6.76 1.93
N ARG A 923 11.28 6.11 1.27
CA ARG A 923 9.87 6.19 1.66
C ARG A 923 9.60 5.50 3.00
N ASP A 924 10.12 4.29 3.15
CA ASP A 924 9.94 3.45 4.33
C ASP A 924 10.70 4.06 5.53
N SER A 925 11.92 4.57 5.32
CA SER A 925 12.72 5.29 6.32
C SER A 925 12.03 6.57 6.81
N ARG A 926 11.35 7.33 5.93
CA ARG A 926 10.54 8.49 6.34
C ARG A 926 9.38 8.10 7.25
N ILE A 927 8.63 7.06 6.89
CA ILE A 927 7.50 6.57 7.69
C ILE A 927 8.01 6.03 9.04
N TRP A 928 9.12 5.29 9.05
CA TRP A 928 9.77 4.81 10.26
C TRP A 928 10.18 5.96 11.19
N ASN A 929 10.86 6.98 10.66
CA ASN A 929 11.28 8.14 11.45
C ASN A 929 10.09 8.92 12.01
N ALA A 930 9.03 9.10 11.22
CA ALA A 930 7.78 9.72 11.69
C ALA A 930 7.15 8.90 12.82
N MET A 931 7.08 7.58 12.69
CA MET A 931 6.57 6.68 13.73
C MET A 931 7.42 6.69 14.99
N VAL A 932 8.75 6.70 14.88
CA VAL A 932 9.65 6.80 16.03
C VAL A 932 9.50 8.16 16.73
N SER A 933 9.33 9.25 15.98
CA SER A 933 9.07 10.57 16.54
C SER A 933 7.75 10.62 17.31
N LEU A 934 6.68 10.10 16.69
CA LEU A 934 5.33 10.09 17.29
C LEU A 934 5.26 9.17 18.51
N THR A 935 5.83 7.95 18.43
CA THR A 935 5.84 7.01 19.57
C THR A 935 6.63 7.58 20.76
N LYS A 936 7.73 8.30 20.50
CA LYS A 936 8.45 9.04 21.55
C LYS A 936 7.61 10.16 22.15
N SER A 937 6.86 10.93 21.35
CA SER A 937 6.03 12.04 21.86
C SER A 937 4.84 11.56 22.70
N ILE A 938 4.34 10.35 22.46
CA ILE A 938 3.32 9.67 23.28
C ILE A 938 3.91 8.76 24.38
N CYS A 939 5.22 8.84 24.65
CA CYS A 939 5.91 8.09 25.70
C CYS A 939 5.92 6.56 25.55
N TRP A 940 5.72 6.02 24.34
CA TRP A 940 5.84 4.59 24.10
C TRP A 940 7.31 4.17 24.03
N LYS A 941 7.64 3.05 24.67
CA LYS A 941 9.00 2.50 24.67
C LYS A 941 9.14 1.39 23.64
N VAL A 942 10.19 1.43 22.83
CA VAL A 942 10.59 0.28 22.00
C VAL A 942 11.21 -0.77 22.92
N VAL A 943 10.59 -1.95 23.00
CA VAL A 943 11.07 -3.08 23.82
C VAL A 943 12.02 -3.95 23.02
N THR A 944 11.61 -4.32 21.80
CA THR A 944 12.36 -5.21 20.92
C THR A 944 12.15 -4.77 19.47
N LYS A 945 13.22 -4.75 18.67
CA LYS A 945 13.18 -4.70 17.20
C LYS A 945 14.04 -5.83 16.69
N THR A 946 13.46 -6.77 15.94
CA THR A 946 14.16 -7.97 15.44
C THR A 946 13.70 -8.32 14.04
N VAL A 947 14.54 -9.05 13.31
CA VAL A 947 14.25 -9.57 11.98
C VAL A 947 14.40 -11.08 12.01
N ASP A 948 13.40 -11.78 11.48
CA ASP A 948 13.40 -13.24 11.36
C ASP A 948 14.20 -13.70 10.12
N SER A 949 14.59 -14.98 10.12
CA SER A 949 15.20 -15.72 9.01
C SER A 949 14.46 -15.56 7.66
N SER A 950 13.15 -15.33 7.69
CA SER A 950 12.31 -15.06 6.51
C SER A 950 12.50 -13.66 5.87
N GLY A 951 13.33 -12.82 6.48
CA GLY A 951 13.54 -11.41 6.13
C GLY A 951 12.41 -10.48 6.59
N ILE A 952 11.51 -10.98 7.45
CA ILE A 952 10.40 -10.19 8.00
C ILE A 952 10.80 -9.67 9.38
N GLY A 953 10.78 -8.35 9.54
CA GLY A 953 10.99 -7.70 10.83
C GLY A 953 9.71 -7.40 11.59
N LEU A 954 9.83 -7.37 12.91
CA LEU A 954 8.83 -6.84 13.82
C LEU A 954 9.45 -5.87 14.83
N VAL A 955 8.62 -4.95 15.30
CA VAL A 955 8.93 -4.08 16.43
C VAL A 955 7.83 -4.20 17.47
N ILE A 956 8.22 -4.26 18.74
CA ILE A 956 7.31 -4.32 19.88
C ILE A 956 7.45 -3.03 20.67
N TYR A 957 6.37 -2.25 20.72
CA TYR A 957 6.24 -1.07 21.57
C TYR A 957 5.49 -1.43 22.86
N GLN A 958 5.78 -0.70 23.93
CA GLN A 958 5.09 -0.81 25.20
C GLN A 958 4.55 0.55 25.65
N LYS A 959 3.26 0.58 26.00
CA LYS A 959 2.58 1.76 26.56
C LYS A 959 3.03 1.99 28.01
N PRO A 960 3.25 3.24 28.46
CA PRO A 960 3.64 3.52 29.83
C PRO A 960 2.57 3.07 30.85
N THR A 961 3.02 2.70 32.05
CA THR A 961 2.15 2.30 33.17
C THR A 961 1.75 3.47 34.07
N SER A 962 2.45 4.61 34.00
CA SER A 962 2.20 5.79 34.84
C SER A 962 2.23 7.10 34.05
N GLU A 963 1.51 8.11 34.56
CA GLU A 963 1.45 9.46 33.96
C GLU A 963 2.74 10.27 34.10
N SER A 964 3.74 9.73 34.81
CA SER A 964 5.02 10.40 35.05
C SER A 964 5.72 10.83 33.76
N CYS A 965 5.59 10.06 32.68
CA CYS A 965 6.14 10.45 31.38
C CYS A 965 5.31 11.53 30.71
N TYR A 966 3.97 11.43 30.72
CA TYR A 966 3.08 12.40 30.07
C TYR A 966 3.25 13.81 30.63
N ASN A 967 3.44 13.93 31.95
CA ASN A 967 3.62 15.21 32.64
C ASN A 967 5.03 15.81 32.47
N LYS A 968 6.04 14.99 32.14
CA LYS A 968 7.44 15.42 31.98
C LYS A 968 7.82 15.79 30.53
N ARG A 969 6.88 15.74 29.59
CA ARG A 969 7.14 16.03 28.17
C ARG A 969 7.52 17.50 27.98
N SER A 970 8.61 17.73 27.26
CA SER A 970 9.15 19.07 26.96
C SER A 970 8.24 19.87 26.03
N THR A 971 7.59 19.21 25.09
CA THR A 971 6.60 19.77 24.16
C THR A 971 5.27 19.01 24.32
N GLN A 972 4.18 19.73 24.54
CA GLN A 972 2.84 19.15 24.72
C GLN A 972 2.12 18.92 23.38
N ASP A 973 2.83 18.35 22.41
CA ASP A 973 2.29 18.03 21.09
C ASP A 973 2.46 16.52 20.82
N PRO A 974 1.39 15.71 20.83
CA PRO A 974 -0.02 16.08 21.02
C PRO A 974 -0.42 16.35 22.50
N PRO A 975 -1.43 17.22 22.75
CA PRO A 975 -1.87 17.62 24.09
C PRO A 975 -2.58 16.48 24.83
N LEU A 976 -2.77 16.63 26.16
CA LEU A 976 -3.61 15.71 26.95
C LEU A 976 -5.08 16.08 26.80
N CYS A 977 -5.97 15.09 26.75
CA CYS A 977 -7.40 15.36 26.63
C CYS A 977 -7.97 16.00 27.91
N ASP A 978 -8.82 17.03 27.75
CA ASP A 978 -9.58 17.60 28.85
C ASP A 978 -10.67 16.63 29.31
N LYS A 979 -10.85 16.49 30.63
CA LYS A 979 -11.75 15.47 31.19
C LYS A 979 -13.20 15.81 30.87
N LYS A 980 -13.73 15.13 29.86
CA LYS A 980 -15.14 14.71 29.65
C LYS A 980 -15.17 13.84 28.39
N GLU A 981 -14.54 12.67 28.42
CA GLU A 981 -14.85 11.65 27.41
C GLU A 981 -16.24 11.10 27.77
N ALA A 982 -17.21 11.25 26.87
CA ALA A 982 -18.48 10.56 27.00
C ALA A 982 -18.19 9.04 26.96
N ASN A 983 -18.70 8.29 27.93
CA ASN A 983 -18.28 6.90 28.17
C ASN A 983 -18.60 5.94 27.00
N ALA A 984 -19.53 6.28 26.10
CA ALA A 984 -19.81 5.50 24.90
C ALA A 984 -19.12 6.09 23.65
N SER A 985 -18.15 5.36 23.08
CA SER A 985 -17.44 5.73 21.83
C SER A 985 -18.28 5.54 20.55
N TRP A 986 -19.57 5.88 20.56
CA TRP A 986 -20.49 5.72 19.43
C TRP A 986 -20.59 7.02 18.60
N TYR A 987 -20.23 6.97 17.30
CA TYR A 987 -20.10 8.14 16.41
C TYR A 987 -19.22 9.29 16.94
N VAL A 988 -18.26 8.98 17.81
CA VAL A 988 -17.33 9.97 18.37
C VAL A 988 -16.15 10.18 17.41
N PRO A 989 -15.83 11.42 17.00
CA PRO A 989 -14.65 11.69 16.15
C PRO A 989 -13.33 11.32 16.82
N LEU A 990 -12.32 10.99 16.02
CA LEU A 990 -10.97 10.71 16.49
C LEU A 990 -10.36 11.92 17.22
N ALA A 991 -9.88 11.66 18.43
CA ALA A 991 -9.25 12.66 19.26
C ALA A 991 -7.85 13.03 18.72
N LYS A 992 -7.49 14.32 18.81
CA LYS A 992 -6.12 14.83 18.55
C LYS A 992 -5.25 14.89 19.81
N CYS A 993 -5.73 14.31 20.91
CA CYS A 993 -5.13 14.39 22.23
C CYS A 993 -4.86 13.00 22.80
N ILE A 994 -3.98 12.92 23.79
CA ILE A 994 -3.66 11.70 24.51
C ILE A 994 -4.65 11.53 25.68
N SER A 995 -5.35 10.40 25.70
CA SER A 995 -6.21 10.02 26.83
C SER A 995 -5.38 9.83 28.11
N LYS A 996 -5.88 10.39 29.21
CA LYS A 996 -5.23 10.32 30.54
C LYS A 996 -5.19 8.88 31.06
N LEU A 997 -4.16 8.53 31.84
CA LEU A 997 -4.10 7.21 32.47
C LEU A 997 -4.93 7.25 33.77
N PRO A 998 -5.49 6.13 34.23
CA PRO A 998 -6.20 6.10 35.51
C PRO A 998 -5.26 6.53 36.66
N SER A 999 -5.61 7.62 37.36
CA SER A 999 -4.83 8.19 38.45
C SER A 999 -5.05 7.41 39.76
N GLY A 1000 -4.11 6.53 40.13
CA GLY A 1000 -4.13 5.81 41.41
C GLY A 1000 -2.95 4.85 41.57
N ASN A 1001 -2.52 4.60 42.81
CA ASN A 1001 -1.41 3.70 43.17
C ASN A 1001 -1.86 2.21 43.09
N VAL A 1002 -2.42 1.82 41.95
CA VAL A 1002 -3.11 0.54 41.73
C VAL A 1002 -2.34 -0.26 40.69
N GLN A 1003 -2.03 -1.52 41.00
CA GLN A 1003 -1.37 -2.48 40.12
C GLN A 1003 -1.96 -2.42 38.71
N SER A 1004 -1.20 -1.91 37.73
CA SER A 1004 -1.72 -1.49 36.42
C SER A 1004 -2.12 -2.64 35.50
N TRP A 1005 -1.87 -3.89 35.90
CA TRP A 1005 -2.06 -5.07 35.08
C TRP A 1005 -3.15 -5.98 35.69
N PRO A 1006 -4.11 -6.50 34.88
CA PRO A 1006 -5.11 -7.45 35.35
C PRO A 1006 -4.49 -8.71 35.96
N GLU A 1007 -5.25 -9.42 36.80
CA GLU A 1007 -4.83 -10.72 37.30
C GLU A 1007 -4.61 -11.74 36.17
N LEU A 1008 -3.81 -12.77 36.45
CA LEU A 1008 -3.54 -13.84 35.49
C LEU A 1008 -4.81 -14.64 35.16
N TRP A 1009 -4.95 -15.03 33.90
CA TRP A 1009 -5.99 -15.96 33.48
C TRP A 1009 -5.80 -17.34 34.14
N PRO A 1010 -6.87 -18.01 34.61
CA PRO A 1010 -8.30 -17.69 34.50
C PRO A 1010 -8.90 -16.92 35.68
N LYS A 1011 -8.10 -16.55 36.70
CA LYS A 1011 -8.61 -15.86 37.92
C LYS A 1011 -9.31 -14.54 37.59
N ARG A 1012 -8.82 -13.85 36.55
CA ARG A 1012 -9.39 -12.63 35.95
C ARG A 1012 -10.90 -12.70 35.68
N LEU A 1013 -11.49 -13.89 35.46
CA LEU A 1013 -12.92 -14.03 35.19
C LEU A 1013 -13.81 -13.64 36.40
N VAL A 1014 -13.27 -13.79 37.62
CA VAL A 1014 -14.02 -13.65 38.90
C VAL A 1014 -13.42 -12.59 39.81
N SER A 1015 -12.10 -12.36 39.80
CA SER A 1015 -11.38 -11.51 40.77
C SER A 1015 -11.30 -10.02 40.41
N VAL A 1016 -12.17 -9.52 39.52
CA VAL A 1016 -12.06 -8.15 38.99
C VAL A 1016 -12.30 -7.12 40.10
N LYS A 1017 -11.29 -6.28 40.36
CA LYS A 1017 -11.47 -4.94 40.94
C LYS A 1017 -11.69 -3.97 39.76
N PRO A 1018 -12.93 -3.63 39.39
CA PRO A 1018 -13.17 -2.79 38.23
C PRO A 1018 -12.50 -1.44 38.44
N GLN A 1019 -11.64 -1.04 37.49
CA GLN A 1019 -10.93 0.24 37.57
C GLN A 1019 -11.80 1.42 37.09
N SER A 1020 -12.85 1.14 36.30
CA SER A 1020 -13.61 2.17 35.57
C SER A 1020 -14.96 2.53 36.18
N ILE A 1021 -15.53 1.69 37.05
CA ILE A 1021 -16.88 1.89 37.63
C ILE A 1021 -16.86 1.42 39.08
N SER A 1022 -17.55 2.14 39.96
CA SER A 1022 -17.79 1.80 41.37
C SER A 1022 -18.68 0.56 41.56
N VAL A 1023 -18.44 -0.51 40.80
CA VAL A 1023 -19.15 -1.79 40.96
C VAL A 1023 -18.39 -2.62 41.98
N GLU A 1024 -19.09 -3.03 43.04
CA GLU A 1024 -18.52 -3.92 44.04
C GLU A 1024 -18.26 -5.31 43.44
N ALA A 1025 -17.10 -5.90 43.73
CA ALA A 1025 -16.72 -7.23 43.24
C ALA A 1025 -17.75 -8.32 43.61
N GLU A 1026 -18.49 -8.13 44.70
CA GLU A 1026 -19.59 -9.02 45.12
C GLU A 1026 -20.76 -9.03 44.13
N THR A 1027 -21.06 -7.89 43.50
CA THR A 1027 -22.15 -7.79 42.50
C THR A 1027 -21.79 -8.59 41.26
N LEU A 1028 -20.54 -8.52 40.81
CA LEU A 1028 -20.06 -9.29 39.66
C LEU A 1028 -20.07 -10.80 39.92
N LYS A 1029 -19.70 -11.19 41.15
CA LYS A 1029 -19.71 -12.59 41.57
C LYS A 1029 -21.14 -13.15 41.58
N LYS A 1030 -22.08 -12.42 42.18
CA LYS A 1030 -23.52 -12.78 42.20
C LYS A 1030 -24.10 -12.89 40.79
N ASP A 1031 -23.76 -11.99 39.88
CA ASP A 1031 -24.18 -12.06 38.47
C ASP A 1031 -23.66 -13.33 37.78
N THR A 1032 -22.38 -13.66 38.00
CA THR A 1032 -21.76 -14.87 37.45
C THR A 1032 -22.39 -16.15 37.98
N GLU A 1033 -22.64 -16.22 39.30
CA GLU A 1033 -23.31 -17.36 39.94
C GLU A 1033 -24.74 -17.52 39.41
N LYS A 1034 -25.49 -16.40 39.29
CA LYS A 1034 -26.84 -16.39 38.73
C LYS A 1034 -26.85 -16.92 37.28
N TRP A 1035 -25.99 -16.41 36.42
CA TRP A 1035 -25.93 -16.87 35.02
C TRP A 1035 -25.43 -18.30 34.90
N SER A 1036 -24.48 -18.74 35.74
CA SER A 1036 -24.03 -20.12 35.78
C SER A 1036 -25.17 -21.09 36.13
N ALA A 1037 -26.03 -20.73 37.08
CA ALA A 1037 -27.22 -21.50 37.42
C ALA A 1037 -28.23 -21.52 36.27
N ILE A 1038 -28.58 -20.36 35.72
CA ILE A 1038 -29.55 -20.25 34.61
C ILE A 1038 -29.08 -21.04 33.38
N VAL A 1039 -27.80 -20.92 33.01
CA VAL A 1039 -27.27 -21.62 31.83
C VAL A 1039 -27.26 -23.13 32.06
N SER A 1040 -26.87 -23.59 33.26
CA SER A 1040 -26.85 -25.02 33.57
C SER A 1040 -28.26 -25.61 33.58
N ASP A 1041 -29.16 -24.99 34.34
CA ASP A 1041 -30.51 -25.53 34.57
C ASP A 1041 -31.38 -25.35 33.32
N VAL A 1042 -31.43 -24.16 32.73
CA VAL A 1042 -32.39 -23.87 31.64
C VAL A 1042 -31.78 -24.18 30.27
N TYR A 1043 -30.62 -23.61 29.98
CA TYR A 1043 -30.08 -23.60 28.62
C TYR A 1043 -29.52 -24.95 28.18
N LEU A 1044 -28.89 -25.69 29.10
CA LEU A 1044 -28.25 -26.96 28.78
C LEU A 1044 -29.18 -28.16 28.93
N GLU A 1045 -30.06 -28.17 29.94
CA GLU A 1045 -30.95 -29.32 30.19
C GLU A 1045 -32.30 -29.21 29.49
N HIS A 1046 -32.91 -28.02 29.44
CA HIS A 1046 -34.32 -27.87 29.05
C HIS A 1046 -34.54 -27.29 27.65
N LEU A 1047 -33.63 -26.42 27.16
CA LEU A 1047 -33.73 -25.86 25.82
C LEU A 1047 -33.26 -26.87 24.75
N ALA A 1048 -34.06 -27.07 23.70
CA ALA A 1048 -33.72 -27.96 22.57
C ALA A 1048 -32.70 -27.32 21.59
N VAL A 1049 -31.63 -26.73 22.12
CA VAL A 1049 -30.53 -26.13 21.34
C VAL A 1049 -29.44 -27.18 21.15
N ASN A 1050 -29.03 -27.41 19.90
CA ASN A 1050 -27.90 -28.30 19.61
C ASN A 1050 -26.57 -27.58 19.87
N TRP A 1051 -26.11 -27.58 21.11
CA TRP A 1051 -24.88 -26.90 21.55
C TRP A 1051 -23.61 -27.39 20.85
N SER A 1052 -23.60 -28.59 20.25
CA SER A 1052 -22.46 -29.09 19.47
C SER A 1052 -22.34 -28.41 18.09
N ALA A 1053 -23.42 -27.81 17.59
CA ALA A 1053 -23.45 -27.09 16.31
C ALA A 1053 -23.27 -25.58 16.46
N VAL A 1054 -23.18 -25.05 17.69
CA VAL A 1054 -23.11 -23.61 17.98
C VAL A 1054 -21.65 -23.21 18.26
N ARG A 1055 -21.16 -22.20 17.52
CA ARG A 1055 -19.80 -21.65 17.70
C ARG A 1055 -19.82 -20.14 17.89
N ASN A 1056 -20.48 -19.42 16.99
CA ASN A 1056 -20.57 -17.96 16.98
C ASN A 1056 -21.84 -17.53 17.74
N VAL A 1057 -21.66 -17.06 18.97
CA VAL A 1057 -22.75 -16.59 19.81
C VAL A 1057 -22.66 -15.08 19.96
N MET A 1058 -23.80 -14.40 19.98
CA MET A 1058 -23.86 -12.98 20.34
C MET A 1058 -24.88 -12.77 21.44
N ASP A 1059 -24.43 -12.06 22.48
CA ASP A 1059 -25.28 -11.60 23.56
C ASP A 1059 -25.64 -10.14 23.29
N MET A 1060 -26.89 -9.91 22.91
CA MET A 1060 -27.38 -8.60 22.47
C MET A 1060 -27.43 -7.57 23.61
N ASN A 1061 -27.51 -8.04 24.85
CA ASN A 1061 -27.51 -7.22 26.05
C ASN A 1061 -26.67 -7.87 27.14
N ALA A 1062 -25.35 -7.70 27.04
CA ALA A 1062 -24.41 -8.45 27.85
C ALA A 1062 -24.33 -8.02 29.32
N GLY A 1063 -24.71 -6.79 29.66
CA GLY A 1063 -24.47 -6.21 30.99
C GLY A 1063 -23.01 -6.42 31.41
N PHE A 1064 -22.77 -7.19 32.48
CA PHE A 1064 -21.43 -7.50 32.98
C PHE A 1064 -20.73 -8.69 32.27
N GLY A 1065 -21.34 -9.29 31.26
CA GLY A 1065 -20.81 -10.47 30.53
C GLY A 1065 -20.97 -11.80 31.29
N GLY A 1066 -21.94 -11.89 32.23
CA GLY A 1066 -22.18 -13.09 33.02
C GLY A 1066 -22.56 -14.32 32.19
N PHE A 1067 -23.37 -14.14 31.13
CA PHE A 1067 -23.74 -15.20 30.20
C PHE A 1067 -22.51 -15.79 29.48
N ALA A 1068 -21.65 -14.93 28.94
CA ALA A 1068 -20.40 -15.36 28.30
C ALA A 1068 -19.45 -16.06 29.28
N ALA A 1069 -19.37 -15.57 30.52
CA ALA A 1069 -18.57 -16.20 31.57
C ALA A 1069 -19.06 -17.62 31.92
N ALA A 1070 -20.37 -17.85 31.94
CA ALA A 1070 -20.95 -19.17 32.19
C ALA A 1070 -20.64 -20.18 31.06
N LEU A 1071 -20.45 -19.71 29.82
CA LEU A 1071 -20.16 -20.55 28.66
C LEU A 1071 -18.67 -20.74 28.35
N ILE A 1072 -17.77 -20.22 29.19
CA ILE A 1072 -16.32 -20.17 28.90
C ILE A 1072 -15.67 -21.54 28.69
N ASN A 1073 -16.20 -22.60 29.31
CA ASN A 1073 -15.67 -23.96 29.22
C ASN A 1073 -16.10 -24.70 27.94
N ARG A 1074 -16.93 -24.08 27.09
CA ARG A 1074 -17.36 -24.66 25.81
C ARG A 1074 -16.51 -24.12 24.67
N PRO A 1075 -16.35 -24.88 23.56
CA PRO A 1075 -15.61 -24.44 22.39
C PRO A 1075 -16.41 -23.43 21.55
N LEU A 1076 -16.98 -22.40 22.17
CA LEU A 1076 -17.71 -21.30 21.54
C LEU A 1076 -17.11 -19.96 21.96
N TRP A 1077 -17.49 -18.89 21.27
CA TRP A 1077 -17.15 -17.53 21.69
C TRP A 1077 -18.40 -16.66 21.64
N VAL A 1078 -18.43 -15.65 22.52
CA VAL A 1078 -19.57 -14.74 22.66
C VAL A 1078 -19.14 -13.32 22.31
N MET A 1079 -19.80 -12.72 21.33
CA MET A 1079 -19.77 -11.28 21.11
C MET A 1079 -20.69 -10.62 22.14
N ASN A 1080 -20.12 -9.97 23.15
CA ASN A 1080 -20.89 -9.25 24.17
C ASN A 1080 -21.23 -7.85 23.66
N VAL A 1081 -22.49 -7.58 23.38
CA VAL A 1081 -22.96 -6.26 22.94
C VAL A 1081 -23.50 -5.51 24.14
N VAL A 1082 -22.99 -4.29 24.35
CA VAL A 1082 -23.53 -3.35 25.34
C VAL A 1082 -24.27 -2.25 24.58
N PRO A 1083 -25.60 -2.18 24.71
CA PRO A 1083 -26.39 -1.14 24.05
C PRO A 1083 -25.97 0.26 24.52
N VAL A 1084 -25.92 1.23 23.59
CA VAL A 1084 -25.47 2.61 23.88
C VAL A 1084 -26.38 3.37 24.85
N ASP A 1085 -27.64 2.94 24.98
CA ASP A 1085 -28.65 3.47 25.90
C ASP A 1085 -28.54 2.91 27.33
N LYS A 1086 -27.78 1.83 27.51
CA LYS A 1086 -27.59 1.18 28.81
C LYS A 1086 -26.34 1.70 29.52
N PRO A 1087 -26.21 1.49 30.84
CA PRO A 1087 -25.01 1.83 31.57
C PRO A 1087 -23.78 1.17 30.93
N ASP A 1088 -22.74 1.97 30.71
CA ASP A 1088 -21.48 1.48 30.18
C ASP A 1088 -20.91 0.41 31.12
N THR A 1089 -20.88 -0.83 30.64
CA THR A 1089 -20.38 -2.01 31.35
C THR A 1089 -19.33 -2.75 30.51
N LEU A 1090 -19.03 -2.25 29.31
CA LEU A 1090 -18.18 -2.94 28.35
C LEU A 1090 -16.72 -2.97 28.81
N SER A 1091 -16.25 -1.92 29.48
CA SER A 1091 -14.92 -1.91 30.10
C SER A 1091 -14.75 -3.05 31.10
N VAL A 1092 -15.80 -3.37 31.88
CA VAL A 1092 -15.81 -4.48 32.84
C VAL A 1092 -15.75 -5.83 32.12
N VAL A 1093 -16.47 -5.98 31.01
CA VAL A 1093 -16.41 -7.19 30.16
C VAL A 1093 -14.97 -7.45 29.68
N TYR A 1094 -14.28 -6.42 29.20
CA TYR A 1094 -12.87 -6.52 28.82
C TYR A 1094 -11.94 -6.76 30.02
N ASP A 1095 -12.22 -6.16 31.19
CA ASP A 1095 -11.46 -6.41 32.42
C ASP A 1095 -11.56 -7.87 32.88
N ARG A 1096 -12.64 -8.58 32.54
CA ARG A 1096 -12.80 -10.03 32.79
C ARG A 1096 -12.06 -10.93 31.80
N GLY A 1097 -11.52 -10.37 30.71
CA GLY A 1097 -10.87 -11.13 29.65
C GLY A 1097 -11.83 -11.66 28.57
N LEU A 1098 -13.00 -11.03 28.44
CA LEU A 1098 -14.02 -11.29 27.41
C LEU A 1098 -13.95 -10.20 26.33
N ILE A 1099 -14.64 -10.40 25.20
CA ILE A 1099 -14.69 -9.46 24.07
C ILE A 1099 -16.10 -8.93 23.84
N GLY A 1100 -16.21 -7.72 23.31
CA GLY A 1100 -17.50 -7.10 23.03
C GLY A 1100 -17.40 -5.75 22.31
N ILE A 1101 -18.56 -5.17 22.00
CA ILE A 1101 -18.70 -3.91 21.26
C ILE A 1101 -19.87 -3.08 21.81
N TYR A 1102 -19.78 -1.76 21.64
CA TYR A 1102 -20.95 -0.90 21.74
C TYR A 1102 -21.78 -0.98 20.45
N HIS A 1103 -23.10 -0.93 20.56
CA HIS A 1103 -23.99 -0.89 19.41
C HIS A 1103 -25.35 -0.27 19.76
N ASP A 1104 -25.93 0.50 18.84
CA ASP A 1104 -27.35 0.87 18.89
C ASP A 1104 -28.18 -0.10 18.03
N TRP A 1105 -29.07 -0.86 18.67
CA TRP A 1105 -29.91 -1.86 18.01
C TRP A 1105 -31.03 -1.27 17.14
N CYS A 1106 -31.24 0.05 17.14
CA CYS A 1106 -32.10 0.72 16.16
C CYS A 1106 -31.41 0.90 14.79
N GLU A 1107 -30.10 0.71 14.71
CA GLU A 1107 -29.32 0.66 13.48
C GLU A 1107 -28.84 -0.77 13.17
N SER A 1108 -28.47 -1.04 11.92
CA SER A 1108 -27.86 -2.33 11.57
C SER A 1108 -26.43 -2.48 12.11
N LEU A 1109 -26.07 -3.69 12.50
CA LEU A 1109 -24.75 -4.03 13.02
C LEU A 1109 -23.72 -4.20 11.88
N ASN A 1110 -22.46 -3.82 12.15
CA ASN A 1110 -21.32 -3.99 11.25
C ASN A 1110 -20.84 -5.45 11.17
N THR A 1111 -21.69 -6.34 10.67
CA THR A 1111 -21.36 -7.75 10.42
C THR A 1111 -21.92 -8.22 9.09
N TYR A 1112 -21.27 -9.21 8.49
CA TYR A 1112 -21.82 -9.91 7.33
C TYR A 1112 -23.09 -10.69 7.72
N PRO A 1113 -24.04 -10.84 6.79
CA PRO A 1113 -25.24 -11.62 7.05
C PRO A 1113 -24.93 -13.11 7.25
N ARG A 1114 -25.80 -13.81 7.98
CA ARG A 1114 -25.73 -15.27 8.22
C ARG A 1114 -24.39 -15.68 8.84
N THR A 1115 -23.91 -14.96 9.84
CA THR A 1115 -22.60 -15.22 10.46
C THR A 1115 -22.67 -15.81 11.86
N TYR A 1116 -23.78 -15.64 12.57
CA TYR A 1116 -23.96 -16.12 13.95
C TYR A 1116 -24.91 -17.31 14.04
N ASP A 1117 -24.60 -18.24 14.94
CA ASP A 1117 -25.36 -19.47 15.17
C ASP A 1117 -26.46 -19.28 16.23
N LEU A 1118 -26.19 -18.43 17.23
CA LEU A 1118 -27.11 -18.15 18.33
C LEU A 1118 -27.08 -16.66 18.71
N LEU A 1119 -28.25 -16.03 18.75
CA LEU A 1119 -28.46 -14.73 19.38
C LEU A 1119 -29.18 -14.90 20.71
N HIS A 1120 -28.61 -14.30 21.76
CA HIS A 1120 -29.18 -14.25 23.09
C HIS A 1120 -29.60 -12.81 23.41
N SER A 1121 -30.77 -12.64 24.03
CA SER A 1121 -31.26 -11.34 24.47
C SER A 1121 -32.02 -11.48 25.79
N SER A 1122 -31.72 -10.60 26.75
CA SER A 1122 -32.37 -10.57 28.06
C SER A 1122 -32.85 -9.15 28.37
N PHE A 1123 -34.17 -8.98 28.45
CA PHE A 1123 -34.88 -7.73 28.75
C PHE A 1123 -34.38 -6.54 27.92
N LEU A 1124 -34.25 -6.73 26.60
CA LEU A 1124 -33.79 -5.70 25.67
C LEU A 1124 -34.90 -5.23 24.73
N LEU A 1125 -35.66 -6.17 24.15
CA LEU A 1125 -36.59 -5.86 23.07
C LEU A 1125 -37.76 -5.00 23.56
N GLY A 1126 -38.24 -5.25 24.79
CA GLY A 1126 -39.26 -4.42 25.42
C GLY A 1126 -38.88 -2.94 25.48
N ASP A 1127 -37.66 -2.64 25.94
CA ASP A 1127 -37.16 -1.26 26.06
C ASP A 1127 -36.95 -0.58 24.69
N LEU A 1128 -36.48 -1.34 23.69
CA LEU A 1128 -36.25 -0.84 22.34
C LEU A 1128 -37.52 -0.38 21.62
N THR A 1129 -38.69 -0.95 21.95
CA THR A 1129 -39.97 -0.54 21.33
C THR A 1129 -40.33 0.92 21.56
N GLN A 1130 -39.69 1.60 22.52
CA GLN A 1130 -39.88 3.03 22.77
C GLN A 1130 -39.13 3.92 21.77
N ARG A 1131 -38.07 3.42 21.12
CA ARG A 1131 -37.18 4.19 20.23
C ARG A 1131 -37.33 3.82 18.76
N CYS A 1132 -37.56 2.55 18.44
CA CYS A 1132 -37.66 2.07 17.08
C CYS A 1132 -38.64 0.90 16.93
N GLU A 1133 -39.05 0.61 15.70
CA GLU A 1133 -40.00 -0.46 15.42
C GLU A 1133 -39.35 -1.84 15.59
N ILE A 1134 -39.99 -2.72 16.36
CA ILE A 1134 -39.50 -4.09 16.58
C ILE A 1134 -39.30 -4.88 15.28
N VAL A 1135 -40.06 -4.56 14.23
CA VAL A 1135 -39.94 -5.19 12.90
C VAL A 1135 -38.55 -4.95 12.28
N GLN A 1136 -37.97 -3.75 12.47
CA GLN A 1136 -36.63 -3.43 11.97
C GLN A 1136 -35.57 -4.24 12.72
N VAL A 1137 -35.71 -4.37 14.04
CA VAL A 1137 -34.80 -5.18 14.87
C VAL A 1137 -34.90 -6.66 14.50
N VAL A 1138 -36.11 -7.17 14.23
CA VAL A 1138 -36.30 -8.56 13.78
C VAL A 1138 -35.72 -8.79 12.38
N ALA A 1139 -35.83 -7.82 11.46
CA ALA A 1139 -35.18 -7.91 10.16
C ALA A 1139 -33.65 -8.00 10.31
N GLU A 1140 -33.06 -7.23 11.24
CA GLU A 1140 -31.64 -7.30 11.57
C GLU A 1140 -31.25 -8.64 12.24
N ILE A 1141 -32.07 -9.17 13.15
CA ILE A 1141 -31.90 -10.50 13.73
C ILE A 1141 -31.91 -11.57 12.63
N ASP A 1142 -32.87 -11.51 11.69
CA ASP A 1142 -32.90 -12.44 10.56
C ASP A 1142 -31.65 -12.28 9.68
N ARG A 1143 -31.18 -11.05 9.44
CA ARG A 1143 -29.96 -10.80 8.68
C ARG A 1143 -28.74 -11.47 9.30
N ILE A 1144 -28.55 -11.36 10.61
CA ILE A 1144 -27.35 -11.83 11.33
C ILE A 1144 -27.37 -13.36 11.51
N VAL A 1145 -28.52 -13.95 11.83
CA VAL A 1145 -28.64 -15.39 12.16
C VAL A 1145 -28.53 -16.27 10.92
N ARG A 1146 -27.71 -17.34 11.02
CA ARG A 1146 -27.59 -18.39 10.01
C ARG A 1146 -28.89 -19.18 9.83
N PRO A 1147 -29.23 -19.64 8.61
CA PRO A 1147 -30.28 -20.64 8.43
C PRO A 1147 -30.03 -21.87 9.30
N GLY A 1148 -31.02 -22.28 10.09
CA GLY A 1148 -30.91 -23.35 11.09
C GLY A 1148 -30.41 -22.90 12.48
N GLY A 1149 -29.96 -21.65 12.63
CA GLY A 1149 -29.53 -21.04 13.89
C GLY A 1149 -30.68 -20.70 14.84
N TYR A 1150 -30.32 -20.21 16.02
CA TYR A 1150 -31.22 -20.04 17.17
C TYR A 1150 -31.30 -18.58 17.63
N LEU A 1151 -32.48 -18.18 18.08
CA LEU A 1151 -32.72 -16.94 18.83
C LEU A 1151 -33.29 -17.34 20.19
N VAL A 1152 -32.63 -16.93 21.27
CA VAL A 1152 -33.11 -17.15 22.64
C VAL A 1152 -33.36 -15.80 23.29
N VAL A 1153 -34.61 -15.55 23.66
CA VAL A 1153 -35.07 -14.26 24.20
C VAL A 1153 -35.74 -14.48 25.55
N GLN A 1154 -35.32 -13.71 26.55
CA GLN A 1154 -36.01 -13.55 27.82
C GLN A 1154 -36.56 -12.13 27.88
N ASP A 1155 -37.89 -11.96 27.84
CA ASP A 1155 -38.54 -10.65 27.89
C ASP A 1155 -39.96 -10.77 28.47
N THR A 1156 -40.74 -9.69 28.48
CA THR A 1156 -42.15 -9.71 28.89
C THR A 1156 -43.00 -10.53 27.92
N MET A 1157 -44.09 -11.13 28.42
CA MET A 1157 -44.98 -11.96 27.59
C MET A 1157 -45.66 -11.18 26.46
N GLU A 1158 -45.85 -9.87 26.62
CA GLU A 1158 -46.38 -9.01 25.55
C GLU A 1158 -45.41 -8.90 24.38
N THR A 1159 -44.13 -8.66 24.67
CA THR A 1159 -43.06 -8.62 23.67
C THR A 1159 -42.87 -9.99 23.01
N ILE A 1160 -42.88 -11.08 23.79
CA ILE A 1160 -42.75 -12.45 23.28
C ILE A 1160 -43.87 -12.79 22.30
N LYS A 1161 -45.14 -12.46 22.61
CA LYS A 1161 -46.27 -12.71 21.69
C LYS A 1161 -46.15 -11.91 20.39
N LYS A 1162 -45.72 -10.64 20.46
CA LYS A 1162 -45.45 -9.84 19.26
C LYS A 1162 -44.32 -10.46 18.42
N LEU A 1163 -43.24 -10.90 19.07
CA LEU A 1163 -42.11 -11.55 18.42
C LEU A 1163 -42.50 -12.88 17.77
N GLU A 1164 -43.33 -13.69 18.45
CA GLU A 1164 -43.86 -14.94 17.91
C GLU A 1164 -44.67 -14.73 16.64
N TYR A 1165 -45.53 -13.70 16.60
CA TYR A 1165 -46.29 -13.33 15.40
C TYR A 1165 -45.37 -12.95 14.23
N ILE A 1166 -44.40 -12.05 14.48
CA ILE A 1166 -43.48 -11.57 13.43
C ILE A 1166 -42.59 -12.71 12.91
N LEU A 1167 -41.99 -13.51 13.80
CA LEU A 1167 -41.14 -14.63 13.40
C LEU A 1167 -41.93 -15.76 12.75
N GLY A 1168 -43.20 -15.95 13.15
CA GLY A 1168 -44.14 -16.83 12.47
C GLY A 1168 -44.34 -16.46 11.00
N SER A 1169 -44.48 -15.15 10.70
CA SER A 1169 -44.57 -14.65 9.31
C SER A 1169 -43.30 -14.90 8.48
N LEU A 1170 -42.16 -15.09 9.13
CA LEU A 1170 -40.88 -15.44 8.51
C LEU A 1170 -40.64 -16.95 8.42
N HIS A 1171 -41.63 -17.77 8.79
CA HIS A 1171 -41.54 -19.24 8.86
C HIS A 1171 -40.45 -19.75 9.81
N TRP A 1172 -40.19 -19.05 10.92
CA TRP A 1172 -39.34 -19.56 12.00
C TRP A 1172 -40.13 -20.55 12.87
N SER A 1173 -39.43 -21.59 13.35
CA SER A 1173 -39.99 -22.52 14.34
C SER A 1173 -39.87 -21.89 15.73
N THR A 1174 -40.98 -21.57 16.37
CA THR A 1174 -41.01 -20.94 17.70
C THR A 1174 -41.42 -21.94 18.80
N LYS A 1175 -40.82 -21.81 19.98
CA LYS A 1175 -41.20 -22.54 21.21
C LYS A 1175 -41.05 -21.63 22.42
N ILE A 1176 -42.02 -21.68 23.32
CA ILE A 1176 -41.97 -20.97 24.60
C ILE A 1176 -41.73 -21.99 25.72
N TYR A 1177 -40.75 -21.71 26.57
CA TYR A 1177 -40.38 -22.53 27.71
C TYR A 1177 -40.65 -21.78 29.01
N GLN A 1178 -41.35 -22.44 29.94
CA GLN A 1178 -41.65 -21.96 31.30
C GLN A 1178 -42.26 -20.54 31.34
N ASP A 1179 -43.00 -20.13 30.29
CA ASP A 1179 -43.59 -18.79 30.13
C ASP A 1179 -42.60 -17.63 30.36
N ARG A 1180 -41.29 -17.87 30.14
CA ARG A 1180 -40.21 -16.92 30.41
C ARG A 1180 -39.16 -16.86 29.31
N PHE A 1181 -38.93 -17.96 28.62
CA PHE A 1181 -37.91 -18.06 27.58
C PHE A 1181 -38.56 -18.37 26.24
N PHE A 1182 -38.29 -17.54 25.25
CA PHE A 1182 -38.70 -17.75 23.86
C PHE A 1182 -37.51 -18.28 23.07
N VAL A 1183 -37.71 -19.38 22.35
CA VAL A 1183 -36.71 -19.97 21.44
C VAL A 1183 -37.27 -20.01 20.03
N GLY A 1184 -36.65 -19.24 19.14
CA GLY A 1184 -36.89 -19.29 17.70
C GLY A 1184 -35.77 -20.06 16.99
N ARG A 1185 -36.12 -20.91 16.03
CA ARG A 1185 -35.17 -21.54 15.10
C ARG A 1185 -35.44 -21.07 13.69
N LYS A 1186 -34.41 -20.51 13.05
CA LYS A 1186 -34.51 -19.94 11.71
C LYS A 1186 -34.64 -21.02 10.64
N GLY A 1187 -35.61 -20.88 9.74
CA GLY A 1187 -35.78 -21.72 8.56
C GLY A 1187 -34.90 -21.29 7.37
N PHE A 1188 -35.01 -22.02 6.26
CA PHE A 1188 -34.39 -21.67 4.96
C PHE A 1188 -35.31 -20.82 4.07
N TRP A 1189 -36.51 -20.51 4.54
CA TRP A 1189 -37.52 -19.82 3.75
C TRP A 1189 -37.11 -18.39 3.40
N ARG A 1190 -37.43 -18.00 2.18
CA ARG A 1190 -37.33 -16.64 1.63
C ARG A 1190 -38.52 -16.40 0.71
N PRO A 1191 -39.04 -15.15 0.63
CA PRO A 1191 -40.07 -14.82 -0.35
C PRO A 1191 -39.55 -15.11 -1.76
N ALA A 1192 -40.43 -15.62 -2.63
CA ALA A 1192 -40.07 -15.92 -4.02
C ALA A 1192 -39.52 -14.65 -4.68
N LYS A 1193 -38.43 -14.78 -5.46
CA LYS A 1193 -37.96 -13.66 -6.28
C LYS A 1193 -39.15 -13.22 -7.15
N PRO A 1194 -39.49 -11.92 -7.21
CA PRO A 1194 -40.39 -11.46 -8.25
C PRO A 1194 -39.80 -11.94 -9.58
N GLU A 1195 -40.59 -12.71 -10.34
CA GLU A 1195 -40.21 -13.12 -11.69
C GLU A 1195 -39.95 -11.83 -12.48
N LEU A 1196 -38.69 -11.65 -12.89
CA LEU A 1196 -38.22 -10.57 -13.75
C LEU A 1196 -38.42 -10.97 -15.21
#